data_AF-A0A933UAZ9-F1
#
_entry.id   AF-A0A933UAZ9-F1
#
_cell.length_a   1.000
_cell.length_b   1.000
_cell.length_c   1.000
_cell.angle_alpha   90.00
_cell.angle_beta   90.00
_cell.angle_gamma   90.00
#
_symmetry.space_group_name_H-M   'P 1'
#
loop_
_entity.id
_entity.type
_entity.pdbx_description
1 polymer ?
#
loop_
_entity_poly.entity_id
_entity_poly.type
_entity_poly.pdbx_seq_one_letter_code
_entity_poly.pdbx_strand_id
1 'polypeptide(L)'
;MKIHHLFVLAGWLAASSLSAQTAEQFYSQGTNFLAQHELAHANASFSNALVLSPNHQRANALTAATRLALLFDRPSAQKLMDRLGLSAFGRDLFAWSSDFKRDPVSDSILMAPDLSSDEGLALARNEVLPEVVAALNNLARVTDTNLTIALSEDQTGADAVTVDYGDMMLCRAWLHALEFALHTLQAHNFSVWIAQLKDAIEAENFSLEKLLADYPALLAPANTPSRAASRTAFTNAIARYLTASDFVRHVRPANAERLFNLDTNDLPKEEDFRFNLGKLRDSVNAPTKWEPDDTTSLYLGAYFNGASSLRGMLPKFQGNHYVPASAPDYTFGGVLGNPQADTEKMLVDQFGKEAFRINSFSENFTGTFWYDAGSGDLNSVEFDAYSAAFNATATLSGVDVDDFNTNTFIELLLGRFTLQGNLSDDLSYTKGKTSATLAFGYFDWGSLTWVNVGRLNLSWTPTTMTLSCTASQVPLNGDDTYGFAWWDHVESPGAFKTNLTAGLHLWWDDHDGGEHWTAYTEVPSSGTTTFSTNSSNHEVTGTIRTTGQTDATLPTVTITTPAANARWSNHVITVTGTAADNNILDDVVVWVNGGPFLEATPGNNFSNWTAQVSLWPGSNVISAQSRDWFGNRSAIASVKVSYVITGTLTLLTNGPGTITRNNFTGNTLEVGQNYTVTAVPAAGNRLVNWTDGSDAVVSATAAYTFTMISNLTLRANFADGVAPTLTITNPVANQRVSSALAMIQGTASDNAGVTEVWLKLNNEPWELGHGTMNWHRPTTLTPGLNTVWAYAQDAAGNRSVTQQVAFTYVVSGTLVVQTNGVGSVTPNLNGQLLEIGKPYQMTAAGLNGFTFTNWASNQGPGTNRPAL
;
A
#
# COMPACT_ATOMS: atom_id res chain seq x y z
N MET A 1 21.53 -10.97 -62.53
CA MET A 1 21.30 -12.28 -61.90
C MET A 1 22.21 -12.54 -60.68
N LYS A 2 22.39 -11.58 -59.74
CA LYS A 2 23.12 -11.81 -58.46
C LYS A 2 22.61 -11.04 -57.23
N ILE A 3 21.48 -10.32 -57.31
CA ILE A 3 20.92 -9.55 -56.18
C ILE A 3 19.56 -10.10 -55.71
N HIS A 4 18.80 -10.75 -56.60
CA HIS A 4 17.50 -11.36 -56.24
C HIS A 4 17.62 -12.56 -55.29
N HIS A 5 18.74 -13.27 -55.27
CA HIS A 5 18.95 -14.36 -54.31
C HIS A 5 19.37 -13.86 -52.92
N LEU A 6 19.84 -12.61 -52.77
CA LEU A 6 20.18 -12.05 -51.45
C LEU A 6 18.93 -11.61 -50.66
N PHE A 7 17.91 -11.11 -51.36
CA PHE A 7 16.66 -10.65 -50.72
C PHE A 7 15.71 -11.78 -50.35
N VAL A 8 15.69 -12.87 -51.12
CA VAL A 8 14.92 -14.07 -50.75
C VAL A 8 15.59 -14.83 -49.60
N LEU A 9 16.92 -14.81 -49.50
CA LEU A 9 17.64 -15.33 -48.33
C LEU A 9 17.43 -14.44 -47.10
N ALA A 10 17.42 -13.11 -47.24
CA ALA A 10 17.16 -12.17 -46.14
C ALA A 10 15.72 -12.23 -45.62
N GLY A 11 14.72 -12.45 -46.51
CA GLY A 11 13.32 -12.68 -46.12
C GLY A 11 13.10 -14.01 -45.41
N TRP A 12 13.83 -15.06 -45.80
CA TRP A 12 13.85 -16.34 -45.06
C TRP A 12 14.68 -16.27 -43.76
N LEU A 13 15.70 -15.41 -43.67
CA LEU A 13 16.49 -15.14 -42.44
C LEU A 13 15.77 -14.21 -41.43
N ALA A 14 14.86 -13.35 -41.89
CA ALA A 14 14.07 -12.47 -41.03
C ALA A 14 12.78 -13.15 -40.50
N ALA A 15 12.24 -14.14 -41.22
CA ALA A 15 11.16 -15.00 -40.73
C ALA A 15 11.67 -16.21 -39.91
N SER A 16 12.99 -16.47 -39.89
CA SER A 16 13.63 -17.51 -39.06
C SER A 16 14.32 -16.95 -37.80
N SER A 17 14.11 -15.68 -37.45
CA SER A 17 14.74 -15.03 -36.28
C SER A 17 13.77 -14.42 -35.26
N LEU A 18 12.47 -14.70 -35.33
CA LEU A 18 11.63 -14.72 -34.12
C LEU A 18 11.78 -16.10 -33.49
N SER A 19 12.93 -16.34 -32.84
CA SER A 19 13.06 -17.50 -31.96
C SER A 19 11.94 -17.41 -30.92
N ALA A 20 11.12 -18.44 -30.81
CA ALA A 20 10.16 -18.53 -29.71
C ALA A 20 10.92 -18.28 -28.40
N GLN A 21 10.43 -17.36 -27.57
CA GLN A 21 11.11 -17.01 -26.33
C GLN A 21 11.28 -18.27 -25.46
N THR A 22 12.47 -18.47 -24.92
CA THR A 22 12.78 -19.62 -24.07
C THR A 22 12.33 -19.37 -22.63
N ALA A 23 12.21 -20.43 -21.83
CA ALA A 23 11.92 -20.29 -20.41
C ALA A 23 12.97 -19.42 -19.67
N GLU A 24 14.24 -19.49 -20.06
CA GLU A 24 15.33 -18.68 -19.47
C GLU A 24 15.21 -17.20 -19.84
N GLN A 25 14.74 -16.89 -21.06
CA GLN A 25 14.48 -15.50 -21.47
C GLN A 25 13.32 -14.89 -20.67
N PHE A 26 12.24 -15.66 -20.45
CA PHE A 26 11.14 -15.23 -19.57
C PHE A 26 11.56 -15.09 -18.10
N TYR A 27 12.41 -16.00 -17.61
CA TYR A 27 13.00 -15.87 -16.28
C TYR A 27 13.82 -14.57 -16.16
N SER A 28 14.72 -14.31 -17.12
CA SER A 28 15.54 -13.09 -17.16
C SER A 28 14.69 -11.81 -17.26
N GLN A 29 13.60 -11.86 -18.03
CA GLN A 29 12.66 -10.75 -18.13
C GLN A 29 11.94 -10.51 -16.80
N GLY A 30 11.49 -11.57 -16.13
CA GLY A 30 10.85 -11.47 -14.81
C GLY A 30 11.76 -10.87 -13.76
N THR A 31 13.05 -11.23 -13.74
CA THR A 31 14.03 -10.63 -12.83
C THR A 31 14.32 -9.16 -13.12
N ASN A 32 14.20 -8.72 -14.38
CA ASN A 32 14.32 -7.31 -14.75
C ASN A 32 13.10 -6.49 -14.31
N PHE A 33 11.89 -7.05 -14.46
CA PHE A 33 10.68 -6.41 -13.93
C PHE A 33 10.70 -6.33 -12.40
N LEU A 34 11.24 -7.35 -11.74
CA LEU A 34 11.42 -7.32 -10.29
C LEU A 34 12.36 -6.19 -9.86
N ALA A 35 13.46 -5.96 -10.60
CA ALA A 35 14.38 -4.84 -10.38
C ALA A 35 13.75 -3.45 -10.63
N GLN A 36 12.61 -3.41 -11.32
CA GLN A 36 11.84 -2.20 -11.59
C GLN A 36 10.64 -2.07 -10.63
N HIS A 37 10.54 -2.96 -9.63
CA HIS A 37 9.42 -3.08 -8.69
C HIS A 37 8.06 -3.36 -9.37
N GLU A 38 8.07 -3.94 -10.58
CA GLU A 38 6.86 -4.29 -11.34
C GLU A 38 6.42 -5.74 -11.06
N LEU A 39 5.92 -5.99 -9.85
CA LEU A 39 5.59 -7.35 -9.36
C LEU A 39 4.62 -8.13 -10.27
N ALA A 40 3.61 -7.47 -10.83
CA ALA A 40 2.63 -8.12 -11.70
C ALA A 40 3.27 -8.63 -13.00
N HIS A 41 4.11 -7.81 -13.64
CA HIS A 41 4.84 -8.19 -14.85
C HIS A 41 5.93 -9.24 -14.57
N ALA A 42 6.58 -9.15 -13.40
CA ALA A 42 7.54 -10.16 -12.94
C ALA A 42 6.86 -11.53 -12.79
N ASN A 43 5.77 -11.62 -12.04
CA ASN A 43 5.02 -12.86 -11.82
C ASN A 43 4.46 -13.44 -13.12
N ALA A 44 3.96 -12.59 -14.03
CA ALA A 44 3.50 -13.02 -15.35
C ALA A 44 4.64 -13.63 -16.19
N SER A 45 5.81 -13.00 -16.17
CA SER A 45 7.00 -13.50 -16.89
C SER A 45 7.48 -14.84 -16.34
N PHE A 46 7.57 -15.00 -15.01
CA PHE A 46 7.92 -16.29 -14.41
C PHE A 46 6.87 -17.36 -14.71
N SER A 47 5.59 -17.02 -14.70
CA SER A 47 4.50 -17.94 -15.06
C SER A 47 4.61 -18.40 -16.52
N ASN A 48 4.95 -17.51 -17.46
CA ASN A 48 5.21 -17.86 -18.85
C ASN A 48 6.42 -18.79 -19.00
N ALA A 49 7.47 -18.58 -18.20
CA ALA A 49 8.60 -19.52 -18.14
C ALA A 49 8.15 -20.92 -17.72
N LEU A 50 7.22 -21.02 -16.76
CA LEU A 50 6.68 -22.30 -16.27
C LEU A 50 5.73 -22.99 -17.26
N VAL A 51 5.07 -22.25 -18.15
CA VAL A 51 4.30 -22.84 -19.27
C VAL A 51 5.24 -23.61 -20.21
N LEU A 52 6.43 -23.08 -20.47
CA LEU A 52 7.43 -23.71 -21.35
C LEU A 52 8.26 -24.78 -20.64
N SER A 53 8.58 -24.56 -19.36
CA SER A 53 9.36 -25.48 -18.54
C SER A 53 8.77 -25.57 -17.13
N PRO A 54 7.80 -26.48 -16.90
CA PRO A 54 7.12 -26.59 -15.61
C PRO A 54 8.04 -26.90 -14.42
N ASN A 55 9.20 -27.50 -14.68
CA ASN A 55 10.19 -27.87 -13.65
C ASN A 55 11.34 -26.85 -13.55
N HIS A 56 11.21 -25.68 -14.15
CA HIS A 56 12.21 -24.61 -14.01
C HIS A 56 12.24 -24.12 -12.56
N GLN A 57 13.28 -24.51 -11.81
CA GLN A 57 13.30 -24.36 -10.36
C GLN A 57 13.37 -22.89 -9.90
N ARG A 58 14.21 -22.06 -10.54
CA ARG A 58 14.30 -20.62 -10.20
C ARG A 58 13.01 -19.86 -10.47
N ALA A 59 12.42 -20.05 -11.66
CA ALA A 59 11.11 -19.50 -12.00
C ALA A 59 10.02 -19.98 -11.01
N ASN A 60 10.03 -21.25 -10.58
CA ASN A 60 9.10 -21.73 -9.56
C ASN A 60 9.27 -20.99 -8.22
N ALA A 61 10.50 -20.83 -7.74
CA ALA A 61 10.78 -20.11 -6.51
C ALA A 61 10.31 -18.64 -6.57
N LEU A 62 10.65 -17.92 -7.65
CA LEU A 62 10.25 -16.52 -7.79
C LEU A 62 8.76 -16.33 -8.10
N THR A 63 8.12 -17.28 -8.78
CA THR A 63 6.65 -17.28 -8.94
C THR A 63 5.96 -17.45 -7.58
N ALA A 64 6.49 -18.29 -6.69
CA ALA A 64 5.94 -18.50 -5.35
C ALA A 64 6.06 -17.23 -4.49
N ALA A 65 7.18 -16.52 -4.55
CA ALA A 65 7.36 -15.26 -3.82
C ALA A 65 6.47 -14.13 -4.37
N THR A 66 6.53 -13.89 -5.68
CA THR A 66 5.83 -12.76 -6.31
C THR A 66 4.31 -12.87 -6.24
N ARG A 67 3.72 -14.08 -6.31
CA ARG A 67 2.26 -14.22 -6.12
C ARG A 67 1.79 -13.89 -4.72
N LEU A 68 2.60 -14.18 -3.70
CA LEU A 68 2.26 -13.86 -2.30
C LEU A 68 2.38 -12.35 -2.08
N ALA A 69 3.40 -11.71 -2.67
CA ALA A 69 3.53 -10.26 -2.68
C ALA A 69 2.31 -9.57 -3.33
N LEU A 70 1.80 -10.14 -4.43
CA LEU A 70 0.62 -9.63 -5.13
C LEU A 70 -0.71 -9.81 -4.36
N LEU A 71 -0.73 -10.45 -3.19
CA LEU A 71 -1.94 -10.51 -2.36
C LEU A 71 -2.37 -9.12 -1.86
N PHE A 72 -1.42 -8.23 -1.58
CA PHE A 72 -1.70 -6.87 -1.13
C PHE A 72 -2.42 -6.04 -2.19
N ASP A 73 -2.14 -6.28 -3.48
CA ASP A 73 -2.75 -5.56 -4.60
C ASP A 73 -4.13 -6.10 -4.99
N ARG A 74 -4.60 -7.18 -4.35
CA ARG A 74 -5.91 -7.75 -4.67
C ARG A 74 -7.02 -6.76 -4.32
N PRO A 75 -8.06 -6.59 -5.17
CA PRO A 75 -9.16 -5.68 -4.89
C PRO A 75 -9.84 -5.92 -3.53
N SER A 76 -9.97 -7.18 -3.11
CA SER A 76 -10.56 -7.54 -1.82
C SER A 76 -9.68 -7.13 -0.64
N ALA A 77 -8.36 -7.29 -0.76
CA ALA A 77 -7.39 -6.83 0.24
C ALA A 77 -7.38 -5.30 0.34
N GLN A 78 -7.35 -4.61 -0.79
CA GLN A 78 -7.40 -3.15 -0.85
C GLN A 78 -8.69 -2.60 -0.23
N LYS A 79 -9.84 -3.22 -0.54
CA LYS A 79 -11.12 -2.87 0.07
C LYS A 79 -11.14 -3.11 1.57
N LEU A 80 -10.61 -4.23 2.05
CA LEU A 80 -10.53 -4.51 3.49
C LEU A 80 -9.66 -3.47 4.21
N MET A 81 -8.50 -3.13 3.65
CA MET A 81 -7.61 -2.09 4.19
C MET A 81 -8.31 -0.71 4.24
N ASP A 82 -9.06 -0.34 3.21
CA ASP A 82 -9.84 0.91 3.23
C ASP A 82 -10.86 0.94 4.37
N ARG A 83 -11.55 -0.20 4.59
CA ARG A 83 -12.54 -0.33 5.65
C ARG A 83 -11.95 -0.42 7.05
N LEU A 84 -10.74 -0.96 7.18
CA LEU A 84 -9.95 -0.91 8.41
C LEU A 84 -9.45 0.51 8.73
N GLY A 85 -9.72 1.48 7.86
CA GLY A 85 -9.31 2.88 8.06
C GLY A 85 -7.92 3.19 7.53
N LEU A 86 -7.22 2.23 6.91
CA LEU A 86 -5.90 2.44 6.34
C LEU A 86 -5.99 3.38 5.14
N SER A 87 -5.04 4.31 4.98
CA SER A 87 -5.03 5.22 3.82
C SER A 87 -4.80 4.46 2.51
N ALA A 88 -5.55 4.79 1.45
CA ALA A 88 -5.28 4.22 0.13
C ALA A 88 -3.96 4.75 -0.47
N PHE A 89 -3.46 5.88 0.03
CA PHE A 89 -2.18 6.46 -0.38
C PHE A 89 -1.03 5.82 0.39
N GLY A 90 0.09 5.54 -0.29
CA GLY A 90 1.30 4.99 0.33
C GLY A 90 1.31 3.46 0.52
N ARG A 91 0.35 2.74 -0.04
CA ARG A 91 0.32 1.26 -0.03
C ARG A 91 1.23 0.68 -1.13
N ASP A 92 2.51 0.99 -1.06
CA ASP A 92 3.55 0.41 -1.91
C ASP A 92 4.33 -0.60 -1.08
N LEU A 93 4.45 -1.85 -1.54
CA LEU A 93 5.18 -2.89 -0.82
C LEU A 93 6.67 -2.56 -0.64
N PHE A 94 7.28 -1.85 -1.60
CA PHE A 94 8.69 -1.48 -1.56
C PHE A 94 8.94 -0.13 -0.88
N ALA A 95 7.88 0.64 -0.62
CA ALA A 95 7.96 1.99 -0.02
C ALA A 95 6.72 2.30 0.82
N TRP A 96 6.41 1.41 1.77
CA TRP A 96 5.17 1.49 2.53
C TRP A 96 5.14 2.75 3.41
N SER A 97 4.16 3.60 3.17
CA SER A 97 3.94 4.88 3.88
C SER A 97 2.47 5.11 4.24
N SER A 98 1.62 4.10 4.02
CA SER A 98 0.20 4.16 4.39
C SER A 98 0.02 3.97 5.89
N ASP A 99 -0.82 4.80 6.49
CA ASP A 99 -1.18 4.78 7.91
C ASP A 99 -2.69 4.82 8.11
N PHE A 100 -3.16 4.45 9.30
CA PHE A 100 -4.55 4.51 9.70
C PHE A 100 -5.04 5.96 9.78
N LYS A 101 -6.19 6.23 9.18
CA LYS A 101 -6.91 7.49 9.33
C LYS A 101 -7.38 7.59 10.78
N ARG A 102 -7.17 8.74 11.41
CA ARG A 102 -7.59 9.01 12.79
C ARG A 102 -8.53 10.20 12.86
N ASP A 103 -9.41 10.17 13.85
CA ASP A 103 -10.25 11.30 14.20
C ASP A 103 -9.39 12.41 14.82
N PRO A 104 -9.45 13.65 14.30
CA PRO A 104 -8.56 14.72 14.72
C PRO A 104 -8.84 15.28 16.13
N VAL A 105 -9.92 14.84 16.81
CA VAL A 105 -10.28 15.30 18.15
C VAL A 105 -10.04 14.19 19.19
N SER A 106 -10.39 12.95 18.86
CA SER A 106 -10.31 11.79 19.76
C SER A 106 -9.09 10.90 19.52
N ASP A 107 -8.30 11.16 18.47
CA ASP A 107 -7.15 10.36 18.02
C ASP A 107 -7.47 8.88 17.70
N SER A 108 -8.77 8.54 17.66
CA SER A 108 -9.26 7.18 17.46
C SER A 108 -9.23 6.80 15.98
N ILE A 109 -8.92 5.53 15.67
CA ILE A 109 -8.85 5.05 14.28
C ILE A 109 -10.25 5.09 13.63
N LEU A 110 -10.34 5.69 12.43
CA LEU A 110 -11.57 5.80 11.65
C LEU A 110 -11.79 4.52 10.81
N MET A 111 -12.48 3.53 11.38
CA MET A 111 -12.91 2.32 10.68
C MET A 111 -14.33 2.45 10.13
N ALA A 112 -14.68 1.62 9.14
CA ALA A 112 -16.06 1.50 8.71
C ALA A 112 -16.93 0.96 9.86
N PRO A 113 -18.05 1.62 10.23
CA PRO A 113 -18.82 1.31 11.44
C PRO A 113 -19.50 -0.07 11.41
N ASP A 114 -19.67 -0.63 10.21
CA ASP A 114 -20.26 -1.94 9.94
C ASP A 114 -19.20 -3.01 9.59
N LEU A 115 -17.91 -2.74 9.84
CA LEU A 115 -16.84 -3.69 9.53
C LEU A 115 -16.99 -4.98 10.34
N SER A 116 -17.17 -6.10 9.62
CA SER A 116 -17.16 -7.45 10.20
C SER A 116 -15.85 -8.17 9.88
N SER A 117 -15.39 -8.97 10.84
CA SER A 117 -14.33 -9.96 10.63
C SER A 117 -14.63 -10.96 9.50
N ASP A 118 -15.90 -11.13 9.11
CA ASP A 118 -16.28 -11.97 7.96
C ASP A 118 -15.62 -11.52 6.65
N GLU A 119 -15.34 -10.23 6.49
CA GLU A 119 -14.65 -9.72 5.31
C GLU A 119 -13.19 -10.20 5.25
N GLY A 120 -12.50 -10.16 6.39
CA GLY A 120 -11.15 -10.72 6.53
C GLY A 120 -11.13 -12.25 6.40
N LEU A 121 -12.12 -12.95 6.98
CA LEU A 121 -12.26 -14.40 6.85
C LEU A 121 -12.57 -14.81 5.41
N ALA A 122 -13.35 -14.02 4.66
CA ALA A 122 -13.63 -14.25 3.26
C ALA A 122 -12.37 -14.06 2.40
N LEU A 123 -11.58 -13.00 2.64
CA LEU A 123 -10.29 -12.79 1.98
C LEU A 123 -9.33 -13.96 2.25
N ALA A 124 -9.20 -14.35 3.52
CA ALA A 124 -8.35 -15.45 3.95
C ALA A 124 -8.73 -16.79 3.27
N ARG A 125 -10.04 -17.06 3.15
CA ARG A 125 -10.57 -18.28 2.55
C ARG A 125 -10.46 -18.31 1.03
N ASN A 126 -10.86 -17.22 0.37
CA ASN A 126 -11.10 -17.21 -1.07
C ASN A 126 -9.87 -16.76 -1.87
N GLU A 127 -8.93 -16.05 -1.26
CA GLU A 127 -7.77 -15.50 -1.96
C GLU A 127 -6.45 -15.95 -1.32
N VAL A 128 -6.26 -15.74 -0.01
CA VAL A 128 -4.98 -16.03 0.64
C VAL A 128 -4.66 -17.53 0.64
N LEU A 129 -5.59 -18.39 1.11
CA LEU A 129 -5.34 -19.83 1.19
C LEU A 129 -5.03 -20.46 -0.19
N PRO A 130 -5.79 -20.21 -1.27
CA PRO A 130 -5.45 -20.71 -2.59
C PRO A 130 -4.06 -20.30 -3.08
N GLU A 131 -3.65 -19.04 -2.85
CA GLU A 131 -2.33 -18.56 -3.27
C GLU A 131 -1.19 -19.17 -2.43
N VAL A 132 -1.41 -19.38 -1.13
CA VAL A 132 -0.46 -20.10 -0.26
C VAL A 132 -0.26 -21.53 -0.74
N VAL A 133 -1.34 -22.26 -1.01
CA VAL A 133 -1.28 -23.64 -1.55
C VAL A 133 -0.58 -23.66 -2.91
N ALA A 134 -0.88 -22.68 -3.76
CA ALA A 134 -0.25 -22.58 -5.08
C ALA A 134 1.26 -22.26 -4.96
N ALA A 135 1.67 -21.38 -4.03
CA ALA A 135 3.07 -21.09 -3.73
C ALA A 135 3.82 -22.33 -3.20
N LEU A 136 3.19 -23.09 -2.30
CA LEU A 136 3.72 -24.37 -1.81
C LEU A 136 3.94 -25.37 -2.95
N ASN A 137 3.01 -25.46 -3.91
CA ASN A 137 3.14 -26.31 -5.09
C ASN A 137 4.30 -25.89 -6.00
N ASN A 138 4.54 -24.59 -6.15
CA ASN A 138 5.70 -24.09 -6.89
C ASN A 138 7.02 -24.42 -6.16
N LEU A 139 7.12 -24.12 -4.86
CA LEU A 139 8.32 -24.44 -4.08
C LEU A 139 8.58 -25.95 -3.97
N ALA A 140 7.54 -26.79 -4.05
CA ALA A 140 7.69 -28.23 -4.11
C ALA A 140 8.42 -28.73 -5.37
N ARG A 141 8.48 -27.93 -6.43
CA ARG A 141 9.24 -28.24 -7.65
C ARG A 141 10.72 -27.89 -7.56
N VAL A 142 11.16 -27.25 -6.48
CA VAL A 142 12.58 -27.03 -6.19
C VAL A 142 13.13 -28.26 -5.48
N THR A 143 13.95 -29.03 -6.19
CA THR A 143 14.50 -30.32 -5.71
C THR A 143 16.02 -30.36 -5.73
N ASP A 144 16.68 -29.44 -6.44
CA ASP A 144 18.14 -29.34 -6.46
C ASP A 144 18.64 -28.68 -5.18
N THR A 145 19.34 -29.46 -4.36
CA THR A 145 19.91 -29.03 -3.08
C THR A 145 21.10 -28.07 -3.25
N ASN A 146 21.67 -27.98 -4.45
CA ASN A 146 22.76 -27.05 -4.77
C ASN A 146 22.25 -25.73 -5.37
N LEU A 147 20.93 -25.58 -5.56
CA LEU A 147 20.37 -24.39 -6.17
C LEU A 147 20.59 -23.16 -5.28
N THR A 148 21.11 -22.11 -5.89
CA THR A 148 21.16 -20.76 -5.33
C THR A 148 20.54 -19.74 -6.29
N ILE A 149 19.93 -18.71 -5.70
CA ILE A 149 19.34 -17.57 -6.39
C ILE A 149 19.92 -16.31 -5.73
N ALA A 150 20.73 -15.56 -6.46
CA ALA A 150 21.22 -14.26 -6.00
C ALA A 150 20.24 -13.18 -6.44
N LEU A 151 19.79 -12.36 -5.49
CA LEU A 151 18.92 -11.21 -5.70
C LEU A 151 19.69 -9.93 -5.37
N SER A 152 19.69 -8.96 -6.27
CA SER A 152 20.32 -7.65 -6.06
C SER A 152 19.46 -6.73 -5.20
N GLU A 153 20.04 -5.64 -4.70
CA GLU A 153 19.33 -4.60 -3.95
C GLU A 153 18.13 -4.05 -4.72
N ASP A 154 18.30 -3.76 -6.02
CA ASP A 154 17.22 -3.31 -6.90
C ASP A 154 16.05 -4.32 -6.98
N GLN A 155 16.32 -5.62 -6.81
CA GLN A 155 15.30 -6.67 -6.89
C GLN A 155 14.59 -6.92 -5.55
N THR A 156 15.27 -6.66 -4.44
CA THR A 156 14.73 -6.85 -3.09
C THR A 156 14.07 -5.57 -2.55
N GLY A 157 14.46 -4.40 -3.07
CA GLY A 157 14.15 -3.09 -2.49
C GLY A 157 14.87 -2.83 -1.15
N ALA A 158 15.84 -3.68 -0.81
CA ALA A 158 16.60 -3.69 0.43
C ALA A 158 18.02 -4.21 0.14
N ASP A 159 18.68 -4.85 1.09
CA ASP A 159 20.01 -5.43 0.88
C ASP A 159 19.99 -6.59 -0.13
N ALA A 160 21.10 -6.79 -0.84
CA ALA A 160 21.29 -7.93 -1.73
C ALA A 160 21.36 -9.22 -0.91
N VAL A 161 20.67 -10.28 -1.36
CA VAL A 161 20.57 -11.54 -0.64
C VAL A 161 20.71 -12.74 -1.57
N THR A 162 21.36 -13.80 -1.10
CA THR A 162 21.39 -15.09 -1.78
C THR A 162 20.46 -16.07 -1.07
N VAL A 163 19.51 -16.62 -1.81
CA VAL A 163 18.55 -17.63 -1.33
C VAL A 163 19.03 -19.02 -1.78
N ASP A 164 19.10 -19.97 -0.86
CA ASP A 164 19.46 -21.36 -1.15
C ASP A 164 18.33 -22.36 -0.82
N TYR A 165 18.60 -23.64 -1.03
CA TYR A 165 17.65 -24.73 -0.77
C TYR A 165 17.14 -24.78 0.68
N GLY A 166 18.00 -24.50 1.66
CA GLY A 166 17.62 -24.43 3.07
C GLY A 166 16.62 -23.32 3.32
N ASP A 167 16.87 -22.14 2.75
CA ASP A 167 15.95 -21.00 2.85
C ASP A 167 14.59 -21.31 2.22
N MET A 168 14.58 -21.93 1.04
CA MET A 168 13.34 -22.33 0.37
C MET A 168 12.54 -23.37 1.18
N MET A 169 13.21 -24.28 1.89
CA MET A 169 12.54 -25.23 2.79
C MET A 169 12.01 -24.55 4.06
N LEU A 170 12.72 -23.55 4.60
CA LEU A 170 12.20 -22.70 5.68
C LEU A 170 10.95 -21.94 5.22
N CYS A 171 10.98 -21.29 4.05
CA CYS A 171 9.80 -20.64 3.47
C CYS A 171 8.62 -21.61 3.34
N ARG A 172 8.85 -22.86 2.90
CA ARG A 172 7.80 -23.89 2.86
C ARG A 172 7.28 -24.27 4.25
N ALA A 173 8.14 -24.30 5.27
CA ALA A 173 7.72 -24.54 6.65
C ALA A 173 6.78 -23.42 7.13
N TRP A 174 7.16 -22.16 6.92
CA TRP A 174 6.34 -20.99 7.23
C TRP A 174 5.01 -20.98 6.47
N LEU A 175 5.02 -21.32 5.17
CA LEU A 175 3.78 -21.38 4.38
C LEU A 175 2.85 -22.49 4.82
N HIS A 176 3.36 -23.65 5.23
CA HIS A 176 2.51 -24.69 5.83
C HIS A 176 2.01 -24.30 7.24
N ALA A 177 2.79 -23.51 8.01
CA ALA A 177 2.31 -22.96 9.28
C ALA A 177 1.18 -21.93 9.05
N LEU A 178 1.28 -21.11 8.01
CA LEU A 178 0.22 -20.21 7.57
C LEU A 178 -1.01 -20.98 7.07
N GLU A 179 -0.81 -22.04 6.26
CA GLU A 179 -1.88 -22.95 5.83
C GLU A 179 -2.60 -23.59 7.02
N PHE A 180 -1.87 -24.01 8.05
CA PHE A 180 -2.41 -24.50 9.32
C PHE A 180 -3.27 -23.44 10.02
N ALA A 181 -2.77 -22.20 10.14
CA ALA A 181 -3.52 -21.11 10.75
C ALA A 181 -4.82 -20.80 9.98
N LEU A 182 -4.75 -20.73 8.65
CA LEU A 182 -5.89 -20.45 7.78
C LEU A 182 -6.95 -21.56 7.86
N HIS A 183 -6.55 -22.83 7.88
CA HIS A 183 -7.50 -23.93 8.07
C HIS A 183 -8.11 -23.94 9.48
N THR A 184 -7.33 -23.59 10.50
CA THR A 184 -7.82 -23.45 11.88
C THR A 184 -8.85 -22.33 12.02
N LEU A 185 -8.60 -21.19 11.38
CA LEU A 185 -9.56 -20.08 11.29
C LEU A 185 -10.86 -20.52 10.60
N GLN A 186 -10.79 -21.35 9.57
CA GLN A 186 -11.98 -21.85 8.88
C GLN A 186 -12.70 -22.96 9.63
N ALA A 187 -12.03 -23.67 10.54
CA ALA A 187 -12.63 -24.74 11.33
C ALA A 187 -13.61 -24.21 12.39
N HIS A 188 -13.50 -22.94 12.78
CA HIS A 188 -14.29 -22.31 13.84
C HIS A 188 -14.92 -21.01 13.36
N ASN A 189 -16.00 -20.60 14.02
CA ASN A 189 -16.63 -19.32 13.77
C ASN A 189 -15.87 -18.21 14.51
N PHE A 190 -15.32 -17.25 13.78
CA PHE A 190 -14.66 -16.06 14.32
C PHE A 190 -15.41 -14.76 13.98
N SER A 191 -16.67 -14.87 13.53
CA SER A 191 -17.49 -13.73 13.10
C SER A 191 -17.88 -12.82 14.26
N VAL A 192 -17.27 -11.64 14.27
CA VAL A 192 -17.52 -10.49 15.15
C VAL A 192 -17.55 -9.18 14.36
N TRP A 193 -18.25 -8.17 14.89
CA TRP A 193 -18.20 -6.80 14.37
C TRP A 193 -17.00 -6.05 14.95
N ILE A 194 -15.96 -5.85 14.14
CA ILE A 194 -14.67 -5.30 14.57
C ILE A 194 -14.83 -3.87 15.08
N ALA A 195 -15.58 -3.03 14.36
CA ALA A 195 -15.79 -1.64 14.74
C ALA A 195 -16.49 -1.51 16.11
N GLN A 196 -17.49 -2.35 16.37
CA GLN A 196 -18.21 -2.35 17.65
C GLN A 196 -17.33 -2.82 18.81
N LEU A 197 -16.45 -3.80 18.57
CA LEU A 197 -15.50 -4.26 19.58
C LEU A 197 -14.48 -3.18 19.92
N LYS A 198 -13.95 -2.49 18.91
CA LYS A 198 -13.07 -1.33 19.11
C LYS A 198 -13.75 -0.27 19.98
N ASP A 199 -14.95 0.15 19.60
CA ASP A 199 -15.67 1.20 20.33
C ASP A 199 -16.00 0.78 21.77
N ALA A 200 -16.30 -0.51 22.00
CA ALA A 200 -16.51 -1.04 23.34
C ALA A 200 -15.21 -1.05 24.18
N ILE A 201 -14.06 -1.32 23.57
CA ILE A 201 -12.75 -1.27 24.24
C ILE A 201 -12.39 0.17 24.60
N GLU A 202 -12.55 1.11 23.65
CA GLU A 202 -12.27 2.54 23.88
C GLU A 202 -13.20 3.18 24.92
N ALA A 203 -14.44 2.71 25.02
CA ALA A 203 -15.40 3.15 26.03
C ALA A 203 -15.26 2.40 27.38
N GLU A 204 -14.20 1.61 27.58
CA GLU A 204 -13.98 0.78 28.77
C GLU A 204 -15.16 -0.16 29.12
N ASN A 205 -15.96 -0.53 28.11
CA ASN A 205 -17.17 -1.35 28.25
C ASN A 205 -16.98 -2.75 27.64
N PHE A 206 -15.74 -3.19 27.47
CA PHE A 206 -15.39 -4.51 26.94
C PHE A 206 -15.16 -5.51 28.08
N SER A 207 -15.77 -6.69 27.97
CA SER A 207 -15.44 -7.83 28.83
C SER A 207 -15.60 -9.17 28.10
N LEU A 208 -14.88 -10.22 28.53
CA LEU A 208 -15.03 -11.57 27.97
C LEU A 208 -16.46 -12.09 28.13
N GLU A 209 -17.10 -11.85 29.28
CA GLU A 209 -18.50 -12.20 29.52
C GLU A 209 -19.41 -11.55 28.47
N LYS A 210 -19.23 -10.25 28.24
CA LYS A 210 -20.01 -9.49 27.26
C LYS A 210 -19.74 -9.95 25.82
N LEU A 211 -18.48 -10.18 25.45
CA LEU A 211 -18.10 -10.69 24.13
C LEU A 211 -18.78 -12.05 23.85
N LEU A 212 -18.74 -12.97 24.82
CA LEU A 212 -19.35 -14.29 24.65
C LEU A 212 -20.88 -14.22 24.64
N ALA A 213 -21.48 -13.28 25.37
CA ALA A 213 -22.93 -13.05 25.36
C ALA A 213 -23.41 -12.44 24.04
N ASP A 214 -22.72 -11.41 23.54
CA ASP A 214 -23.06 -10.69 22.30
C ASP A 214 -22.82 -11.57 21.05
N TYR A 215 -21.86 -12.51 21.13
CA TYR A 215 -21.53 -13.45 20.04
C TYR A 215 -21.64 -14.91 20.51
N PRO A 216 -22.86 -15.47 20.63
CA PRO A 216 -23.07 -16.82 21.15
C PRO A 216 -22.49 -17.93 20.26
N ALA A 217 -22.31 -17.65 18.97
CA ALA A 217 -21.75 -18.57 17.99
C ALA A 217 -20.22 -18.47 17.86
N LEU A 218 -19.57 -17.52 18.53
CA LEU A 218 -18.10 -17.37 18.51
C LEU A 218 -17.43 -18.66 19.00
N LEU A 219 -16.41 -19.12 18.27
CA LEU A 219 -15.68 -20.39 18.43
C LEU A 219 -16.50 -21.68 18.22
N ALA A 220 -17.76 -21.59 17.77
CA ALA A 220 -18.54 -22.76 17.37
C ALA A 220 -17.90 -23.44 16.13
N PRO A 221 -18.09 -24.76 15.92
CA PRO A 221 -17.55 -25.44 14.75
C PRO A 221 -18.20 -24.90 13.47
N ALA A 222 -17.38 -24.64 12.44
CA ALA A 222 -17.85 -24.09 11.17
C ALA A 222 -17.65 -25.05 9.99
N ASN A 223 -16.45 -25.62 9.81
CA ASN A 223 -16.09 -26.49 8.68
C ASN A 223 -15.25 -27.70 9.13
N THR A 224 -15.89 -28.86 9.23
CA THR A 224 -15.24 -30.11 9.71
C THR A 224 -14.09 -30.58 8.80
N PRO A 225 -14.19 -30.56 7.45
CA PRO A 225 -13.05 -30.81 6.55
C PRO A 225 -11.79 -29.97 6.84
N SER A 226 -11.94 -28.72 7.28
CA SER A 226 -10.79 -27.84 7.56
C SER A 226 -9.92 -28.32 8.73
N ARG A 227 -10.46 -29.12 9.66
CA ARG A 227 -9.66 -29.67 10.78
C ARG A 227 -8.65 -30.73 10.32
N ALA A 228 -9.04 -31.59 9.39
CA ALA A 228 -8.15 -32.59 8.81
C ALA A 228 -7.05 -31.95 7.95
N ALA A 229 -7.40 -30.90 7.19
CA ALA A 229 -6.44 -30.11 6.42
C ALA A 229 -5.47 -29.37 7.36
N SER A 230 -5.98 -28.77 8.44
CA SER A 230 -5.18 -28.13 9.50
C SER A 230 -4.16 -29.11 10.11
N ARG A 231 -4.58 -30.33 10.48
CA ARG A 231 -3.67 -31.39 10.96
C ARG A 231 -2.53 -31.67 9.98
N THR A 232 -2.87 -31.81 8.71
CA THR A 232 -1.91 -32.13 7.64
C THR A 232 -0.90 -30.99 7.48
N ALA A 233 -1.38 -29.75 7.36
CA ALA A 233 -0.54 -28.56 7.26
C ALA A 233 0.39 -28.40 8.47
N PHE A 234 -0.10 -28.63 9.69
CA PHE A 234 0.70 -28.60 10.92
C PHE A 234 1.88 -29.58 10.88
N THR A 235 1.60 -30.85 10.55
CA THR A 235 2.67 -31.87 10.45
C THR A 235 3.64 -31.60 9.31
N ASN A 236 3.16 -31.04 8.19
CA ASN A 236 4.01 -30.64 7.07
C ASN A 236 4.93 -29.47 7.44
N ALA A 237 4.45 -28.48 8.18
CA ALA A 237 5.26 -27.35 8.65
C ALA A 237 6.47 -27.84 9.45
N ILE A 238 6.23 -28.72 10.43
CA ILE A 238 7.28 -29.32 11.25
C ILE A 238 8.26 -30.13 10.38
N ALA A 239 7.76 -30.98 9.49
CA ALA A 239 8.61 -31.80 8.63
C ALA A 239 9.52 -30.95 7.72
N ARG A 240 9.01 -29.84 7.16
CA ARG A 240 9.80 -28.92 6.33
C ARG A 240 10.82 -28.15 7.15
N TYR A 241 10.47 -27.71 8.36
CA TYR A 241 11.42 -27.06 9.25
C TYR A 241 12.59 -28.01 9.59
N LEU A 242 12.30 -29.26 9.98
CA LEU A 242 13.34 -30.25 10.29
C LEU A 242 14.26 -30.54 9.09
N THR A 243 13.69 -30.60 7.88
CA THR A 243 14.47 -30.73 6.64
C THR A 243 15.37 -29.52 6.41
N ALA A 244 14.85 -28.32 6.64
CA ALA A 244 15.58 -27.08 6.42
C ALA A 244 16.72 -26.91 7.45
N SER A 245 16.43 -27.13 8.73
CA SER A 245 17.44 -27.09 9.79
C SER A 245 18.58 -28.07 9.55
N ASP A 246 18.26 -29.31 9.14
CA ASP A 246 19.29 -30.29 8.82
C ASP A 246 20.22 -29.82 7.69
N PHE A 247 19.65 -29.23 6.64
CA PHE A 247 20.42 -28.64 5.55
C PHE A 247 21.30 -27.47 6.04
N VAL A 248 20.74 -26.53 6.81
CA VAL A 248 21.46 -25.36 7.31
C VAL A 248 22.63 -25.77 8.23
N ARG A 249 22.44 -26.77 9.09
CA ARG A 249 23.46 -27.22 10.04
C ARG A 249 24.54 -28.12 9.44
N HIS A 250 24.21 -28.92 8.43
CA HIS A 250 25.11 -29.99 7.96
C HIS A 250 25.52 -29.90 6.48
N VAL A 251 24.78 -29.17 5.64
CA VAL A 251 25.02 -29.14 4.19
C VAL A 251 25.47 -27.75 3.72
N ARG A 252 24.92 -26.69 4.31
CA ARG A 252 25.28 -25.31 3.94
C ARG A 252 26.77 -25.05 4.23
N PRO A 253 27.51 -24.39 3.31
CA PRO A 253 28.91 -24.04 3.54
C PRO A 253 29.08 -23.15 4.79
N ALA A 254 30.14 -23.39 5.55
CA ALA A 254 30.46 -22.57 6.72
C ALA A 254 30.63 -21.08 6.34
N ASN A 255 30.08 -20.18 7.18
CA ASN A 255 30.08 -18.72 6.99
C ASN A 255 29.33 -18.21 5.75
N ALA A 256 28.50 -19.05 5.11
CA ALA A 256 27.64 -18.60 4.02
C ALA A 256 26.48 -17.75 4.56
N GLU A 257 26.47 -16.47 4.21
CA GLU A 257 25.35 -15.57 4.52
C GLU A 257 24.23 -15.75 3.48
N ARG A 258 23.02 -16.02 3.97
CA ARG A 258 21.83 -16.40 3.21
C ARG A 258 20.60 -15.66 3.75
N LEU A 259 19.42 -15.95 3.20
CA LEU A 259 18.19 -15.29 3.65
C LEU A 259 17.89 -15.57 5.13
N PHE A 260 18.08 -16.81 5.59
CA PHE A 260 17.99 -17.15 7.01
C PHE A 260 19.33 -17.70 7.50
N ASN A 261 19.92 -17.06 8.50
CA ASN A 261 21.22 -17.45 9.06
C ASN A 261 21.06 -18.02 10.47
N LEU A 262 21.87 -19.03 10.80
CA LEU A 262 21.91 -19.63 12.14
C LEU A 262 23.28 -19.39 12.73
N ASP A 263 23.33 -18.56 13.76
CA ASP A 263 24.57 -18.27 14.48
C ASP A 263 24.98 -19.43 15.38
N THR A 264 26.28 -19.58 15.56
CA THR A 264 26.86 -20.63 16.41
C THR A 264 26.39 -20.55 17.86
N ASN A 265 26.13 -19.34 18.37
CA ASN A 265 25.61 -19.11 19.72
C ASN A 265 24.15 -19.52 19.89
N ASP A 266 23.40 -19.67 18.80
CA ASP A 266 21.98 -20.04 18.83
C ASP A 266 21.76 -21.55 18.55
N LEU A 267 22.82 -22.34 18.30
CA LEU A 267 22.73 -23.79 18.14
C LEU A 267 22.01 -24.50 19.30
N PRO A 268 22.24 -24.16 20.59
CA PRO A 268 21.49 -24.77 21.69
C PRO A 268 20.00 -24.44 21.65
N LYS A 269 19.64 -23.18 21.34
CA LYS A 269 18.24 -22.76 21.24
C LYS A 269 17.53 -23.44 20.06
N GLU A 270 18.24 -23.62 18.95
CA GLU A 270 17.74 -24.35 17.77
C GLU A 270 17.50 -25.83 18.09
N GLU A 271 18.40 -26.45 18.86
CA GLU A 271 18.25 -27.83 19.31
C GLU A 271 17.02 -28.00 20.20
N ASP A 272 16.83 -27.12 21.18
CA ASP A 272 15.63 -27.09 22.03
C ASP A 272 14.36 -26.89 21.20
N PHE A 273 14.39 -25.97 20.23
CA PHE A 273 13.25 -25.72 19.34
C PHE A 273 12.90 -26.96 18.52
N ARG A 274 13.88 -27.66 17.94
CA ARG A 274 13.64 -28.93 17.23
C ARG A 274 13.10 -30.03 18.12
N PHE A 275 13.62 -30.15 19.33
CA PHE A 275 13.13 -31.09 20.32
C PHE A 275 11.64 -30.84 20.60
N ASN A 276 11.28 -29.58 20.87
CA ASN A 276 9.90 -29.16 21.11
C ASN A 276 8.99 -29.44 19.91
N LEU A 277 9.43 -29.13 18.69
CA LEU A 277 8.67 -29.47 17.48
C LEU A 277 8.48 -30.98 17.29
N GLY A 278 9.47 -31.79 17.65
CA GLY A 278 9.37 -33.24 17.67
C GLY A 278 8.26 -33.72 18.60
N LYS A 279 8.24 -33.22 19.84
CA LYS A 279 7.21 -33.54 20.83
C LYS A 279 5.81 -33.09 20.37
N LEU A 280 5.70 -31.89 19.80
CA LEU A 280 4.45 -31.38 19.24
C LEU A 280 3.93 -32.27 18.09
N ARG A 281 4.81 -32.70 17.17
CA ARG A 281 4.44 -33.61 16.09
C ARG A 281 3.96 -34.96 16.64
N ASP A 282 4.65 -35.51 17.63
CA ASP A 282 4.29 -36.80 18.22
C ASP A 282 2.94 -36.72 18.95
N SER A 283 2.64 -35.56 19.58
CA SER A 283 1.35 -35.28 20.25
C SER A 283 0.12 -35.30 19.33
N VAL A 284 0.33 -35.22 18.00
CA VAL A 284 -0.74 -35.35 17.01
C VAL A 284 -1.27 -36.79 16.93
N ASN A 285 -0.42 -37.77 17.27
CA ASN A 285 -0.73 -39.19 17.08
C ASN A 285 -1.01 -39.92 18.40
N ALA A 286 -0.36 -39.51 19.50
CA ALA A 286 -0.57 -40.08 20.84
C ALA A 286 -0.35 -39.02 21.92
N PRO A 287 -0.85 -39.22 23.16
CA PRO A 287 -0.48 -38.36 24.29
C PRO A 287 1.03 -38.33 24.51
N THR A 288 1.61 -37.14 24.52
CA THR A 288 3.05 -36.93 24.60
C THR A 288 3.41 -36.13 25.85
N LYS A 289 4.45 -36.59 26.54
CA LYS A 289 5.06 -35.91 27.69
C LYS A 289 6.38 -35.26 27.29
N TRP A 290 6.75 -34.17 27.95
CA TRP A 290 8.03 -33.51 27.68
C TRP A 290 9.15 -34.30 28.31
N GLU A 291 9.02 -34.63 29.58
CA GLU A 291 9.88 -35.53 30.34
C GLU A 291 9.17 -36.84 30.71
N PRO A 292 9.89 -37.96 30.90
CA PRO A 292 9.29 -39.25 31.22
C PRO A 292 8.45 -39.26 32.51
N ASP A 293 8.83 -38.44 33.48
CA ASP A 293 8.25 -38.30 34.80
C ASP A 293 7.16 -37.22 34.91
N ASP A 294 6.91 -36.46 33.82
CA ASP A 294 5.82 -35.49 33.79
C ASP A 294 4.48 -36.15 34.16
N THR A 295 3.71 -35.50 35.02
CA THR A 295 2.34 -35.90 35.34
C THR A 295 1.33 -35.43 34.28
N THR A 296 1.77 -34.53 33.41
CA THR A 296 0.98 -33.86 32.38
C THR A 296 1.32 -34.41 31.00
N SER A 297 0.36 -34.39 30.08
CA SER A 297 0.59 -34.78 28.69
C SER A 297 -0.25 -33.96 27.73
N LEU A 298 0.25 -33.76 26.52
CA LEU A 298 -0.43 -33.07 25.43
C LEU A 298 -0.85 -34.08 24.37
N TYR A 299 -2.11 -34.02 23.94
CA TYR A 299 -2.64 -34.81 22.83
C TYR A 299 -3.39 -33.93 21.82
N LEU A 300 -2.65 -33.25 20.94
CA LEU A 300 -3.22 -32.43 19.87
C LEU A 300 -4.10 -33.23 18.90
N GLY A 301 -3.90 -34.54 18.80
CA GLY A 301 -4.76 -35.43 18.01
C GLY A 301 -6.25 -35.33 18.41
N ALA A 302 -6.55 -35.11 19.70
CA ALA A 302 -7.91 -34.94 20.17
C ALA A 302 -8.61 -33.71 19.55
N TYR A 303 -7.90 -32.58 19.49
CA TYR A 303 -8.39 -31.36 18.83
C TYR A 303 -8.66 -31.60 17.34
N PHE A 304 -7.69 -32.19 16.63
CA PHE A 304 -7.83 -32.43 15.18
C PHE A 304 -8.93 -33.44 14.82
N ASN A 305 -9.20 -34.40 15.69
CA ASN A 305 -10.28 -35.39 15.51
C ASN A 305 -11.68 -34.79 15.75
N GLY A 306 -11.76 -33.64 16.44
CA GLY A 306 -12.95 -32.78 16.44
C GLY A 306 -14.12 -33.24 17.31
N ALA A 307 -13.86 -34.02 18.37
CA ALA A 307 -14.89 -34.53 19.27
C ALA A 307 -15.62 -33.44 20.09
N SER A 308 -14.97 -32.28 20.29
CA SER A 308 -15.49 -31.17 21.12
C SER A 308 -15.47 -29.83 20.38
N SER A 309 -16.42 -28.94 20.70
CA SER A 309 -16.44 -27.56 20.23
C SER A 309 -15.62 -26.67 21.15
N LEU A 310 -14.74 -25.81 20.61
CA LEU A 310 -14.00 -24.82 21.41
C LEU A 310 -14.96 -23.96 22.24
N ARG A 311 -16.07 -23.49 21.65
CA ARG A 311 -17.10 -22.75 22.40
C ARG A 311 -17.70 -23.56 23.54
N GLY A 312 -17.96 -24.85 23.31
CA GLY A 312 -18.51 -25.75 24.35
C GLY A 312 -17.52 -26.09 25.47
N MET A 313 -16.24 -25.78 25.29
CA MET A 313 -15.17 -26.01 26.27
C MET A 313 -14.79 -24.75 27.05
N LEU A 314 -15.30 -23.58 26.66
CA LEU A 314 -15.04 -22.35 27.39
C LEU A 314 -15.71 -22.37 28.77
N PRO A 315 -15.00 -21.96 29.83
CA PRO A 315 -15.59 -21.79 31.14
C PRO A 315 -16.55 -20.60 31.19
N LYS A 316 -17.22 -20.42 32.33
CA LYS A 316 -18.00 -19.20 32.59
C LYS A 316 -17.05 -18.06 32.98
N PHE A 317 -17.42 -16.86 32.56
CA PHE A 317 -16.73 -15.62 32.91
C PHE A 317 -17.69 -14.65 33.60
N GLN A 318 -17.19 -13.89 34.56
CA GLN A 318 -17.83 -12.70 35.14
C GLN A 318 -16.93 -11.50 34.81
N GLY A 319 -17.41 -10.58 33.98
CA GLY A 319 -16.54 -9.58 33.37
C GLY A 319 -15.42 -10.25 32.56
N ASN A 320 -14.17 -10.00 32.94
CA ASN A 320 -12.99 -10.64 32.34
C ASN A 320 -12.51 -11.89 33.11
N HIS A 321 -13.22 -12.28 34.17
CA HIS A 321 -12.71 -13.20 35.17
C HIS A 321 -13.29 -14.59 35.04
N TYR A 322 -12.43 -15.59 35.07
CA TYR A 322 -12.82 -16.99 35.14
C TYR A 322 -13.58 -17.26 36.44
N VAL A 323 -14.77 -17.87 36.32
CA VAL A 323 -15.52 -18.35 37.49
C VAL A 323 -14.95 -19.72 37.90
N PRO A 324 -14.38 -19.87 39.11
CA PRO A 324 -13.81 -21.14 39.54
C PRO A 324 -14.79 -22.30 39.45
N ALA A 325 -14.28 -23.49 39.20
CA ALA A 325 -15.04 -24.73 39.03
C ALA A 325 -16.07 -24.71 37.88
N SER A 326 -15.95 -23.79 36.91
CA SER A 326 -16.95 -23.61 35.84
C SER A 326 -16.56 -24.17 34.48
N ALA A 327 -15.34 -24.68 34.31
CA ALA A 327 -14.90 -25.31 33.07
C ALA A 327 -15.74 -26.58 32.79
N PRO A 328 -16.38 -26.70 31.61
CA PRO A 328 -17.18 -27.88 31.26
C PRO A 328 -16.36 -29.18 31.17
N ASP A 329 -15.08 -29.07 30.82
CA ASP A 329 -14.15 -30.18 30.67
C ASP A 329 -12.69 -29.71 30.88
N TYR A 330 -12.07 -30.20 31.96
CA TYR A 330 -10.69 -29.87 32.35
C TYR A 330 -9.60 -30.54 31.52
N THR A 331 -9.98 -31.50 30.68
CA THR A 331 -9.07 -32.09 29.69
C THR A 331 -9.10 -31.32 28.38
N PHE A 332 -9.97 -30.31 28.25
CA PHE A 332 -10.21 -29.57 27.02
C PHE A 332 -10.43 -30.50 25.81
N GLY A 333 -11.42 -31.39 25.91
CA GLY A 333 -11.75 -32.35 24.86
C GLY A 333 -10.69 -33.44 24.70
N GLY A 334 -9.94 -33.76 25.75
CA GLY A 334 -8.84 -34.73 25.74
C GLY A 334 -7.51 -34.20 25.18
N VAL A 335 -7.38 -32.89 24.96
CA VAL A 335 -6.11 -32.26 24.54
C VAL A 335 -5.11 -32.24 25.69
N LEU A 336 -5.56 -32.02 26.92
CA LEU A 336 -4.75 -32.03 28.13
C LEU A 336 -4.98 -33.33 28.91
N GLY A 337 -3.90 -34.06 29.18
CA GLY A 337 -3.90 -35.22 30.07
C GLY A 337 -3.43 -34.85 31.48
N ASN A 338 -3.91 -33.73 32.02
CA ASN A 338 -3.48 -33.19 33.31
C ASN A 338 -4.49 -33.54 34.42
N PRO A 339 -4.07 -33.62 35.69
CA PRO A 339 -4.98 -33.57 36.82
C PRO A 339 -5.90 -32.34 36.75
N GLN A 340 -7.18 -32.51 37.10
CA GLN A 340 -8.16 -31.42 37.10
C GLN A 340 -7.67 -30.19 37.90
N ALA A 341 -7.01 -30.41 39.04
CA ALA A 341 -6.49 -29.36 39.90
C ALA A 341 -5.46 -28.47 39.18
N ASP A 342 -4.65 -29.05 38.29
CA ASP A 342 -3.62 -28.31 37.56
C ASP A 342 -4.25 -27.44 36.47
N THR A 343 -5.23 -27.97 35.73
CA THR A 343 -5.99 -27.18 34.75
C THR A 343 -6.79 -26.06 35.43
N GLU A 344 -7.44 -26.35 36.57
CA GLU A 344 -8.14 -25.34 37.37
C GLU A 344 -7.19 -24.24 37.83
N LYS A 345 -6.01 -24.62 38.35
CA LYS A 345 -4.97 -23.68 38.76
C LYS A 345 -4.52 -22.80 37.59
N MET A 346 -4.27 -23.38 36.42
CA MET A 346 -3.90 -22.60 35.22
C MET A 346 -4.98 -21.58 34.84
N LEU A 347 -6.26 -21.97 34.87
CA LEU A 347 -7.37 -21.08 34.55
C LEU A 347 -7.53 -19.94 35.57
N VAL A 348 -7.36 -20.24 36.86
CA VAL A 348 -7.39 -19.24 37.93
C VAL A 348 -6.20 -18.28 37.84
N ASP A 349 -4.99 -18.79 37.61
CA ASP A 349 -3.79 -17.97 37.50
C ASP A 349 -3.85 -17.03 36.28
N GLN A 350 -4.37 -17.53 35.15
CA GLN A 350 -4.43 -16.79 33.89
C GLN A 350 -5.62 -15.82 33.79
N PHE A 351 -6.80 -16.23 34.29
CA PHE A 351 -8.06 -15.51 34.09
C PHE A 351 -8.85 -15.27 35.38
N GLY A 352 -8.48 -15.84 36.53
CA GLY A 352 -9.26 -15.77 37.78
C GLY A 352 -8.92 -14.61 38.71
N LYS A 353 -8.18 -13.59 38.25
CA LYS A 353 -7.78 -12.45 39.09
C LYS A 353 -8.85 -11.36 39.17
N GLU A 354 -9.99 -11.64 39.80
CA GLU A 354 -10.69 -10.64 40.63
C GLU A 354 -11.17 -11.26 41.93
N ALA A 355 -10.98 -10.49 42.99
CA ALA A 355 -11.12 -10.90 44.37
C ALA A 355 -12.54 -11.39 44.72
N PHE A 356 -12.63 -12.62 45.23
CA PHE A 356 -13.49 -12.89 46.37
C PHE A 356 -12.91 -12.12 47.58
N ARG A 357 -13.15 -10.81 47.63
CA ARG A 357 -13.01 -10.02 48.86
C ARG A 357 -14.39 -9.96 49.48
N ILE A 358 -14.48 -10.47 50.70
CA ILE A 358 -15.46 -10.01 51.66
C ILE A 358 -15.33 -8.48 51.69
N ASN A 359 -16.41 -7.75 51.39
CA ASN A 359 -16.47 -6.28 51.37
C ASN A 359 -16.36 -5.66 52.77
N SER A 360 -15.23 -5.93 53.44
CA SER A 360 -14.75 -5.23 54.62
C SER A 360 -13.28 -5.59 54.84
N PHE A 361 -12.41 -5.23 53.90
CA PHE A 361 -11.10 -4.65 54.20
C PHE A 361 -10.75 -3.74 53.04
N SER A 362 -10.73 -2.44 53.31
CA SER A 362 -10.26 -1.41 52.41
C SER A 362 -8.80 -1.69 52.03
N GLU A 363 -8.47 -1.31 50.81
CA GLU A 363 -7.16 -1.39 50.17
C GLU A 363 -6.01 -1.05 51.12
N ASN A 364 -5.03 -1.95 51.23
CA ASN A 364 -3.59 -1.63 51.14
C ASN A 364 -2.75 -2.92 51.10
N PHE A 365 -2.23 -3.19 49.91
CA PHE A 365 -1.07 -4.02 49.51
C PHE A 365 -0.92 -5.50 49.89
N THR A 366 -0.48 -6.28 48.90
CA THR A 366 0.15 -7.60 49.00
C THR A 366 1.61 -7.52 48.57
N GLY A 367 2.50 -8.13 49.36
CA GLY A 367 3.81 -8.59 48.89
C GLY A 367 4.71 -9.07 50.01
N THR A 368 5.06 -10.37 50.03
CA THR A 368 6.15 -10.93 50.85
C THR A 368 7.39 -11.13 49.97
N PHE A 369 8.56 -10.98 50.60
CA PHE A 369 9.93 -10.76 50.10
C PHE A 369 10.53 -11.55 48.90
N TRP A 370 11.59 -10.90 48.36
CA TRP A 370 12.81 -11.34 47.61
C TRP A 370 12.71 -11.58 46.09
N TYR A 371 13.48 -10.81 45.30
CA TYR A 371 14.82 -11.19 44.80
C TYR A 371 15.54 -9.97 44.18
N ASP A 372 16.88 -9.97 44.28
CA ASP A 372 17.81 -9.08 43.57
C ASP A 372 18.54 -9.87 42.46
N ALA A 373 19.10 -9.11 41.52
CA ALA A 373 20.03 -9.44 40.45
C ALA A 373 19.43 -9.97 39.14
N GLY A 374 18.94 -9.05 38.28
CA GLY A 374 18.92 -9.36 36.83
C GLY A 374 18.11 -8.46 35.88
N SER A 375 17.18 -7.62 36.35
CA SER A 375 16.10 -7.14 35.46
C SER A 375 16.12 -5.68 35.03
N GLY A 376 17.15 -4.91 35.36
CA GLY A 376 17.43 -3.61 34.72
C GLY A 376 16.24 -2.73 34.31
N ASP A 377 15.49 -2.16 35.27
CA ASP A 377 14.64 -0.99 34.99
C ASP A 377 14.54 0.02 36.16
N LEU A 378 14.26 1.25 35.72
CA LEU A 378 14.34 2.63 36.23
C LEU A 378 13.97 2.96 37.70
N ASN A 379 14.75 3.89 38.30
CA ASN A 379 14.75 4.26 39.73
C ASN A 379 14.56 5.78 40.04
N SER A 380 13.74 6.55 39.32
CA SER A 380 13.59 7.99 39.66
C SER A 380 12.21 8.61 39.41
N VAL A 381 11.90 9.60 40.25
CA VAL A 381 10.69 10.45 40.27
C VAL A 381 11.15 11.90 40.42
N GLU A 382 10.69 12.77 39.54
CA GLU A 382 11.02 14.20 39.54
C GLU A 382 9.87 15.03 40.13
N PHE A 383 10.16 16.06 40.92
CA PHE A 383 9.17 17.03 41.41
C PHE A 383 9.59 18.44 41.00
N ASP A 384 8.77 19.12 40.22
CA ASP A 384 8.99 20.52 39.86
C ASP A 384 8.57 21.50 40.96
N ALA A 385 9.44 22.48 41.18
CA ALA A 385 9.53 23.28 42.37
C ALA A 385 8.43 24.37 42.51
N TYR A 386 7.44 24.18 43.39
CA TYR A 386 6.69 25.28 44.02
C TYR A 386 6.24 24.95 45.45
N SER A 387 6.13 25.98 46.31
CA SER A 387 5.69 25.83 47.71
C SER A 387 4.22 25.42 47.79
N ALA A 388 3.95 24.19 48.24
CA ALA A 388 2.61 23.73 48.58
C ALA A 388 2.40 23.84 50.10
N ALA A 389 1.30 24.48 50.49
CA ALA A 389 0.83 24.48 51.87
C ALA A 389 -0.63 24.04 51.91
N PHE A 390 -0.93 23.05 52.76
CA PHE A 390 -2.30 22.63 53.03
C PHE A 390 -2.53 22.56 54.53
N ASN A 391 -3.76 22.86 54.94
CA ASN A 391 -4.19 22.74 56.32
C ASN A 391 -5.43 21.84 56.36
N ALA A 392 -5.46 20.91 57.30
CA ALA A 392 -6.67 20.18 57.61
C ALA A 392 -6.94 20.18 59.12
N THR A 393 -8.20 20.00 59.48
CA THR A 393 -8.63 19.93 60.87
C THR A 393 -9.69 18.87 60.97
N ALA A 394 -9.40 17.81 61.72
CA ALA A 394 -10.32 16.75 62.08
C ALA A 394 -10.84 16.96 63.50
N THR A 395 -12.11 16.67 63.73
CA THR A 395 -12.72 16.46 65.04
C THR A 395 -12.60 14.97 65.35
N LEU A 396 -12.02 14.65 66.49
CA LEU A 396 -11.84 13.30 67.01
C LEU A 396 -12.95 13.05 68.02
N SER A 397 -13.91 12.18 67.72
CA SER A 397 -14.92 11.74 68.69
C SER A 397 -14.67 10.27 68.99
N GLY A 398 -14.36 9.94 70.25
CA GLY A 398 -14.13 8.56 70.69
C GLY A 398 -12.70 8.02 70.50
N VAL A 399 -11.76 8.87 70.12
CA VAL A 399 -10.32 8.58 70.18
C VAL A 399 -9.79 9.08 71.52
N ASP A 400 -9.26 8.18 72.36
CA ASP A 400 -8.54 8.59 73.57
C ASP A 400 -7.11 8.97 73.21
N VAL A 401 -6.88 10.28 73.04
CA VAL A 401 -5.56 10.82 72.66
C VAL A 401 -4.50 10.60 73.74
N ASP A 402 -4.88 10.24 74.97
CA ASP A 402 -3.94 9.91 76.04
C ASP A 402 -3.27 8.54 75.82
N ASP A 403 -3.78 7.72 74.89
CA ASP A 403 -3.17 6.45 74.48
C ASP A 403 -2.10 6.60 73.41
N PHE A 404 -1.97 7.79 72.81
CA PHE A 404 -0.93 8.05 71.82
C PHE A 404 0.45 7.86 72.43
N ASN A 405 1.27 7.07 71.76
CA ASN A 405 2.60 6.68 72.18
C ASN A 405 3.56 6.75 70.99
N THR A 406 4.84 6.40 71.19
CA THR A 406 5.86 6.50 70.14
C THR A 406 5.57 5.61 68.93
N ASN A 407 4.76 4.57 69.08
CA ASN A 407 4.36 3.65 68.02
C ASN A 407 3.00 4.04 67.40
N THR A 408 2.42 5.18 67.78
CA THR A 408 1.23 5.70 67.10
C THR A 408 1.61 6.09 65.68
N PHE A 409 0.98 5.43 64.72
CA PHE A 409 1.20 5.57 63.30
C PHE A 409 0.10 6.44 62.68
N ILE A 410 0.53 7.39 61.86
CA ILE A 410 -0.35 8.34 61.19
C ILE A 410 -0.11 8.21 59.70
N GLU A 411 -1.17 7.90 58.95
CA GLU A 411 -1.15 7.79 57.50
C GLU A 411 -2.18 8.76 56.89
N LEU A 412 -1.72 9.56 55.94
CA LEU A 412 -2.47 10.58 55.23
C LEU A 412 -2.40 10.31 53.74
N LEU A 413 -3.53 9.99 53.13
CA LEU A 413 -3.65 9.75 51.71
C LEU A 413 -4.13 11.03 51.02
N LEU A 414 -3.47 11.42 49.93
CA LEU A 414 -3.73 12.64 49.14
C LEU A 414 -3.64 12.29 47.64
N GLY A 415 -4.75 11.84 47.08
CA GLY A 415 -4.79 11.26 45.74
C GLY A 415 -3.93 10.00 45.68
N ARG A 416 -2.85 10.05 44.88
CA ARG A 416 -1.85 8.98 44.75
C ARG A 416 -0.66 9.10 45.71
N PHE A 417 -0.64 10.13 46.57
CA PHE A 417 0.44 10.37 47.50
C PHE A 417 0.04 9.91 48.90
N THR A 418 0.93 9.20 49.59
CA THR A 418 0.74 8.80 50.98
C THR A 418 1.83 9.43 51.84
N LEU A 419 1.43 10.21 52.85
CA LEU A 419 2.32 10.70 53.89
C LEU A 419 2.10 9.86 55.13
N GLN A 420 3.14 9.15 55.55
CA GLN A 420 3.07 8.23 56.68
C GLN A 420 4.23 8.48 57.64
N GLY A 421 4.00 8.27 58.93
CA GLY A 421 5.04 8.38 59.94
C GLY A 421 4.56 7.97 61.31
N ASN A 422 5.50 7.54 62.14
CA ASN A 422 5.24 7.29 63.55
C ASN A 422 5.48 8.58 64.34
N LEU A 423 4.79 8.72 65.48
CA LEU A 423 5.09 9.83 66.39
C LEU A 423 6.54 9.78 66.92
N SER A 424 7.20 8.62 66.90
CA SER A 424 8.65 8.48 67.16
C SER A 424 9.56 9.26 66.21
N ASP A 425 9.07 9.59 65.02
CA ASP A 425 9.87 10.29 64.01
C ASP A 425 10.06 11.79 64.39
N ASP A 426 9.20 12.31 65.25
CA ASP A 426 9.53 13.49 66.07
C ASP A 426 10.33 13.01 67.30
N LEU A 427 11.65 13.14 67.25
CA LEU A 427 12.56 12.73 68.31
C LEU A 427 12.29 13.40 69.67
N SER A 428 11.49 14.48 69.70
CA SER A 428 11.08 15.13 70.93
C SER A 428 9.80 14.53 71.54
N TYR A 429 9.09 13.68 70.80
CA TYR A 429 7.79 13.16 71.20
C TYR A 429 7.89 12.17 72.38
N THR A 430 6.97 12.33 73.34
CA THR A 430 6.82 11.44 74.50
C THR A 430 5.32 11.29 74.79
N LYS A 431 4.89 10.12 75.30
CA LYS A 431 3.48 9.88 75.68
C LYS A 431 2.93 11.03 76.54
N GLY A 432 1.75 11.53 76.18
CA GLY A 432 1.09 12.69 76.81
C GLY A 432 1.37 14.06 76.17
N LYS A 433 2.21 14.14 75.13
CA LYS A 433 2.30 15.35 74.30
C LYS A 433 1.10 15.48 73.37
N THR A 434 0.67 16.72 73.13
CA THR A 434 -0.51 17.06 72.32
C THR A 434 -0.15 17.56 70.91
N SER A 435 1.08 17.33 70.47
CA SER A 435 1.58 17.75 69.15
C SER A 435 2.84 16.98 68.77
N ALA A 436 3.06 16.82 67.47
CA ALA A 436 4.28 16.28 66.89
C ALA A 436 4.62 16.98 65.57
N THR A 437 5.90 17.08 65.24
CA THR A 437 6.37 17.61 63.95
C THR A 437 7.15 16.56 63.20
N LEU A 438 6.61 16.11 62.07
CA LEU A 438 7.25 15.12 61.21
C LEU A 438 7.90 15.87 60.05
N ALA A 439 9.22 15.79 59.96
CA ALA A 439 9.97 16.41 58.88
C ALA A 439 10.16 15.41 57.74
N PHE A 440 9.93 15.86 56.49
CA PHE A 440 10.20 15.05 55.30
C PHE A 440 11.27 15.72 54.46
N GLY A 441 12.07 14.90 53.79
CA GLY A 441 13.37 15.28 53.24
C GLY A 441 13.91 14.22 52.28
N TYR A 442 15.11 14.46 51.76
CA TYR A 442 15.89 13.45 51.06
C TYR A 442 17.25 13.31 51.74
N PHE A 443 17.90 12.16 51.52
CA PHE A 443 19.28 11.96 51.93
C PHE A 443 20.19 12.43 50.80
N ASP A 444 20.94 13.50 51.02
CA ASP A 444 21.95 13.96 50.07
C ASP A 444 23.17 13.04 50.19
N TRP A 445 23.37 12.20 49.17
CA TRP A 445 24.46 11.23 49.13
C TRP A 445 25.83 11.87 48.87
N GLY A 446 25.87 13.10 48.33
CA GLY A 446 27.09 13.87 48.15
C GLY A 446 27.61 14.43 49.48
N SER A 447 26.71 14.92 50.34
CA SER A 447 27.06 15.42 51.68
C SER A 447 26.92 14.41 52.80
N LEU A 448 26.32 13.24 52.53
CA LEU A 448 25.92 12.22 53.51
C LEU A 448 25.04 12.79 54.64
N THR A 449 24.19 13.78 54.32
CA THR A 449 23.30 14.40 55.30
C THR A 449 21.84 14.38 54.84
N TRP A 450 20.92 14.30 55.81
CA TRP A 450 19.50 14.44 55.54
C TRP A 450 19.12 15.92 55.34
N VAL A 451 18.53 16.23 54.20
CA VAL A 451 18.06 17.56 53.83
C VAL A 451 16.54 17.60 53.93
N ASN A 452 16.01 18.41 54.85
CA ASN A 452 14.56 18.58 55.03
C ASN A 452 13.97 19.50 53.95
N VAL A 453 12.95 19.02 53.25
CA VAL A 453 12.24 19.75 52.17
C VAL A 453 10.88 20.28 52.62
N GLY A 454 10.34 19.77 53.72
CA GLY A 454 9.10 20.27 54.31
C GLY A 454 8.83 19.72 55.70
N ARG A 455 7.73 20.18 56.29
CA ARG A 455 7.27 19.74 57.61
C ARG A 455 5.76 19.50 57.61
N LEU A 456 5.37 18.41 58.26
CA LEU A 456 4.02 18.12 58.67
C LEU A 456 3.93 18.40 60.18
N ASN A 457 3.18 19.43 60.55
CA ASN A 457 2.92 19.76 61.94
C ASN A 457 1.55 19.20 62.32
N LEU A 458 1.53 18.43 63.39
CA LEU A 458 0.34 17.82 63.96
C LEU A 458 0.12 18.41 65.35
N SER A 459 -1.10 18.84 65.65
CA SER A 459 -1.50 19.18 67.01
C SER A 459 -2.90 18.72 67.29
N TRP A 460 -3.15 18.25 68.49
CA TRP A 460 -4.44 17.69 68.87
C TRP A 460 -4.87 18.11 70.26
N THR A 461 -6.17 18.00 70.49
CA THR A 461 -6.87 18.08 71.78
C THR A 461 -7.63 16.77 71.95
N PRO A 462 -8.25 16.49 73.12
CA PRO A 462 -9.09 15.31 73.30
C PRO A 462 -10.25 15.19 72.30
N THR A 463 -10.56 16.26 71.55
CA THR A 463 -11.71 16.27 70.62
C THR A 463 -11.36 16.71 69.20
N THR A 464 -10.12 17.12 68.91
CA THR A 464 -9.74 17.67 67.59
C THR A 464 -8.28 17.43 67.27
N MET A 465 -7.95 17.11 66.03
CA MET A 465 -6.58 17.11 65.50
C MET A 465 -6.48 18.06 64.31
N THR A 466 -5.59 19.04 64.41
CA THR A 466 -5.21 19.95 63.34
C THR A 466 -3.89 19.51 62.74
N LEU A 467 -3.80 19.54 61.41
CA LEU A 467 -2.58 19.28 60.67
C LEU A 467 -2.29 20.43 59.71
N SER A 468 -1.02 20.83 59.64
CA SER A 468 -0.54 21.79 58.66
C SER A 468 0.72 21.25 58.02
N CYS A 469 0.70 21.19 56.70
CA CYS A 469 1.88 20.86 55.91
C CYS A 469 2.37 22.13 55.23
N THR A 470 3.68 22.36 55.33
CA THR A 470 4.37 23.40 54.59
C THR A 470 5.58 22.77 53.92
N ALA A 471 5.58 22.75 52.59
CA ALA A 471 6.76 22.48 51.77
C ALA A 471 7.41 23.81 51.37
N SER A 472 8.73 23.93 51.54
CA SER A 472 9.49 25.13 51.18
C SER A 472 10.39 24.85 49.99
N GLN A 473 10.65 25.88 49.16
CA GLN A 473 11.67 25.82 48.12
C GLN A 473 13.03 25.43 48.72
N VAL A 474 13.72 24.51 48.06
CA VAL A 474 15.16 24.29 48.23
C VAL A 474 15.86 24.85 46.97
N PRO A 475 16.90 25.69 47.09
CA PRO A 475 17.67 26.12 45.92
C PRO A 475 18.42 24.93 45.34
N LEU A 476 18.08 24.53 44.11
CA LEU A 476 18.83 23.53 43.35
C LEU A 476 20.07 24.21 42.77
N ASN A 477 21.26 23.83 43.26
CA ASN A 477 22.52 24.21 42.63
C ASN A 477 23.03 23.02 41.80
N GLY A 478 22.99 23.17 40.46
CA GLY A 478 23.83 22.46 39.49
C GLY A 478 23.64 20.95 39.35
N ASP A 479 23.02 20.55 38.24
CA ASP A 479 23.16 19.31 37.43
C ASP A 479 23.30 17.90 38.06
N ASP A 480 23.28 17.73 39.39
CA ASP A 480 23.29 16.41 40.00
C ASP A 480 21.88 15.95 40.40
N THR A 481 21.41 14.92 39.72
CA THR A 481 20.13 14.24 39.93
C THR A 481 20.20 13.38 41.20
N TYR A 482 19.55 13.80 42.29
CA TYR A 482 19.44 13.00 43.52
C TYR A 482 17.98 12.59 43.77
N GLY A 483 17.75 11.27 43.80
CA GLY A 483 16.43 10.67 43.97
C GLY A 483 15.99 10.54 45.44
N PHE A 484 14.68 10.63 45.67
CA PHE A 484 14.03 10.18 46.90
C PHE A 484 13.90 8.65 46.88
N ALA A 485 14.17 7.97 48.00
CA ALA A 485 13.93 6.53 48.13
C ALA A 485 12.62 6.28 48.87
N TRP A 486 11.59 5.79 48.16
CA TRP A 486 10.49 5.02 48.73
C TRP A 486 10.08 3.91 47.75
N TRP A 487 9.71 2.76 48.32
CA TRP A 487 9.23 1.60 47.60
C TRP A 487 7.83 1.86 47.01
N ASP A 488 7.71 1.49 45.75
CA ASP A 488 6.52 1.36 44.90
C ASP A 488 5.94 2.63 44.22
N HIS A 489 5.86 2.49 42.89
CA HIS A 489 5.15 3.29 41.87
C HIS A 489 5.47 4.77 41.66
N VAL A 490 5.97 5.10 40.46
CA VAL A 490 5.81 6.42 39.83
C VAL A 490 5.52 6.36 38.35
N GLU A 491 4.44 7.05 37.98
CA GLU A 491 4.22 7.66 36.68
C GLU A 491 4.41 9.19 36.81
N SER A 492 4.88 9.81 35.73
CA SER A 492 5.36 11.19 35.58
C SER A 492 4.70 12.29 36.45
N PRO A 493 5.45 13.37 36.77
CA PRO A 493 4.91 14.52 37.47
C PRO A 493 3.87 15.22 36.59
N GLY A 494 2.66 15.33 37.10
CA GLY A 494 1.63 16.25 36.62
C GLY A 494 1.03 16.94 37.83
N ALA A 495 0.69 18.22 37.69
CA ALA A 495 -0.02 18.97 38.72
C ALA A 495 -1.31 18.23 39.16
N PHE A 496 -1.80 18.55 40.36
CA PHE A 496 -3.01 17.95 40.94
C PHE A 496 -4.17 17.98 39.92
N LYS A 497 -4.48 16.83 39.32
CA LYS A 497 -5.69 16.64 38.50
C LYS A 497 -6.90 17.06 39.36
N THR A 498 -7.92 17.62 38.72
CA THR A 498 -8.91 18.55 39.31
C THR A 498 -9.70 18.08 40.53
N ASN A 499 -9.55 16.84 41.01
CA ASN A 499 -10.00 16.35 42.32
C ASN A 499 -8.99 15.34 42.90
N LEU A 500 -8.73 15.39 44.20
CA LEU A 500 -7.88 14.45 44.95
C LEU A 500 -8.73 13.67 45.95
N THR A 501 -8.58 12.35 46.02
CA THR A 501 -9.15 11.57 47.12
C THR A 501 -8.28 11.73 48.36
N ALA A 502 -8.78 12.37 49.41
CA ALA A 502 -8.06 12.50 50.67
C ALA A 502 -8.57 11.47 51.69
N GLY A 503 -7.64 10.81 52.38
CA GLY A 503 -7.91 9.86 53.45
C GLY A 503 -7.08 10.14 54.69
N LEU A 504 -7.66 9.96 55.88
CA LEU A 504 -6.93 9.96 57.14
C LEU A 504 -7.10 8.60 57.80
N HIS A 505 -5.97 7.99 58.13
CA HIS A 505 -5.89 6.72 58.83
C HIS A 505 -5.04 6.90 60.09
N LEU A 506 -5.60 6.50 61.22
CA LEU A 506 -4.95 6.57 62.54
C LEU A 506 -4.87 5.17 63.12
N TRP A 507 -3.67 4.79 63.57
CA TRP A 507 -3.42 3.50 64.20
C TRP A 507 -2.52 3.67 65.43
N TRP A 508 -2.80 2.95 66.51
CA TRP A 508 -1.94 2.88 67.68
C TRP A 508 -1.94 1.46 68.24
N ASP A 509 -0.81 1.07 68.81
CA ASP A 509 -0.64 -0.23 69.45
C ASP A 509 -0.94 -0.08 70.96
N ASP A 510 -2.11 -0.56 71.39
CA ASP A 510 -2.32 -0.98 72.78
C ASP A 510 -2.12 -2.50 72.82
N HIS A 511 -1.52 -3.00 73.89
CA HIS A 511 -1.02 -4.37 74.03
C HIS A 511 -2.07 -5.49 73.87
N ASP A 512 -3.33 -5.16 73.57
CA ASP A 512 -4.48 -6.05 73.39
C ASP A 512 -5.23 -5.78 72.06
N GLY A 513 -4.54 -5.72 70.92
CA GLY A 513 -5.07 -5.98 69.57
C GLY A 513 -6.49 -5.50 69.20
N GLY A 514 -6.62 -4.23 68.78
CA GLY A 514 -7.79 -3.62 68.12
C GLY A 514 -7.80 -2.12 68.44
N GLU A 515 -7.95 -1.15 67.53
CA GLU A 515 -8.97 -0.92 66.49
C GLU A 515 -8.43 0.08 65.42
N HIS A 516 -9.00 0.06 64.21
CA HIS A 516 -8.59 0.90 63.07
C HIS A 516 -9.70 1.88 62.67
N TRP A 517 -9.37 3.15 62.40
CA TRP A 517 -10.34 4.16 61.97
C TRP A 517 -9.93 4.80 60.64
N THR A 518 -10.82 4.75 59.64
CA THR A 518 -10.51 5.24 58.29
C THR A 518 -11.65 6.10 57.73
N ALA A 519 -11.30 7.29 57.23
CA ALA A 519 -12.24 8.19 56.56
C ALA A 519 -11.70 8.64 55.19
N TYR A 520 -12.56 8.62 54.16
CA TYR A 520 -12.21 9.03 52.79
C TYR A 520 -13.18 10.08 52.24
N THR A 521 -12.69 11.06 51.50
CA THR A 521 -13.51 12.04 50.75
C THR A 521 -12.78 12.57 49.52
N GLU A 522 -13.53 13.00 48.50
CA GLU A 522 -12.96 13.70 47.34
C GLU A 522 -12.83 15.20 47.63
N VAL A 523 -11.63 15.74 47.45
CA VAL A 523 -11.27 17.15 47.71
C VAL A 523 -10.93 17.83 46.38
N PRO A 524 -11.57 18.96 46.03
CA PRO A 524 -11.26 19.70 44.82
C PRO A 524 -9.88 20.38 44.89
N SER A 525 -9.31 20.70 43.73
CA SER A 525 -7.99 21.37 43.61
C SER A 525 -7.89 22.74 44.29
N SER A 526 -9.02 23.37 44.65
CA SER A 526 -9.09 24.51 45.58
C SER A 526 -10.46 24.51 46.32
N GLY A 527 -10.48 24.87 47.61
CA GLY A 527 -11.72 24.98 48.38
C GLY A 527 -11.67 24.37 49.79
N THR A 528 -12.84 24.21 50.42
CA THR A 528 -13.01 23.52 51.71
C THR A 528 -13.95 22.33 51.53
N THR A 529 -13.49 21.12 51.83
CA THR A 529 -14.33 19.91 51.84
C THR A 529 -14.38 19.32 53.25
N THR A 530 -15.58 18.92 53.69
CA THR A 530 -15.82 18.19 54.95
C THR A 530 -15.92 16.69 54.70
N PHE A 531 -15.39 15.86 55.59
CA PHE A 531 -15.58 14.41 55.62
C PHE A 531 -16.08 13.97 56.99
N SER A 532 -16.90 12.92 57.04
CA SER A 532 -17.27 12.24 58.29
C SER A 532 -17.42 10.74 58.06
N THR A 533 -17.08 9.93 59.07
CA THR A 533 -17.36 8.49 59.07
C THR A 533 -17.95 8.05 60.41
N ASN A 534 -18.86 7.08 60.36
CA ASN A 534 -19.47 6.47 61.52
C ASN A 534 -19.46 4.94 61.35
N SER A 535 -18.88 4.21 62.30
CA SER A 535 -19.11 2.78 62.44
C SER A 535 -19.43 2.38 63.90
N SER A 536 -20.38 3.08 64.52
CA SER A 536 -21.06 2.67 65.77
C SER A 536 -20.15 2.44 67.00
N ASN A 537 -19.26 3.35 67.38
CA ASN A 537 -19.67 4.48 68.24
C ASN A 537 -18.69 5.67 68.31
N HIS A 538 -17.68 5.77 67.44
CA HIS A 538 -16.68 6.85 67.46
C HIS A 538 -16.61 7.51 66.05
N GLU A 539 -16.73 8.84 65.98
CA GLU A 539 -16.93 9.62 64.74
C GLU A 539 -15.72 10.54 64.48
N VAL A 540 -15.07 10.42 63.33
CA VAL A 540 -14.03 11.38 62.89
C VAL A 540 -14.62 12.26 61.80
N THR A 541 -14.79 13.56 62.11
CA THR A 541 -15.38 14.55 61.20
C THR A 541 -14.39 15.68 60.95
N GLY A 542 -13.89 15.84 59.73
CA GLY A 542 -12.84 16.83 59.43
C GLY A 542 -13.14 17.75 58.27
N THR A 543 -12.39 18.85 58.18
CA THR A 543 -12.37 19.82 57.08
C THR A 543 -10.97 19.87 56.50
N ILE A 544 -10.85 19.75 55.17
CA ILE A 544 -9.60 19.94 54.43
C ILE A 544 -9.71 21.25 53.65
N ARG A 545 -8.72 22.12 53.77
CA ARG A 545 -8.60 23.37 53.00
C ARG A 545 -7.35 23.37 52.14
N THR A 546 -7.55 23.45 50.83
CA THR A 546 -6.48 23.56 49.83
C THR A 546 -6.37 25.02 49.34
N THR A 547 -5.15 25.56 49.33
CA THR A 547 -4.86 26.92 48.84
C THR A 547 -3.72 26.90 47.82
N GLY A 548 -4.02 27.16 46.54
CA GLY A 548 -3.06 27.30 45.43
C GLY A 548 -3.74 27.98 44.22
N GLN A 549 -3.02 28.84 43.49
CA GLN A 549 -3.56 29.61 42.37
C GLN A 549 -3.72 28.73 41.11
N THR A 550 -4.88 28.78 40.46
CA THR A 550 -5.13 28.19 39.14
C THR A 550 -4.95 29.25 38.05
N ASP A 551 -4.15 28.96 37.00
CA ASP A 551 -4.17 29.73 35.75
C ASP A 551 -5.30 29.22 34.84
N ALA A 552 -6.18 30.14 34.42
CA ALA A 552 -7.34 29.84 33.57
C ALA A 552 -7.22 30.47 32.17
N THR A 553 -6.09 31.11 31.87
CA THR A 553 -5.84 31.71 30.56
C THR A 553 -5.38 30.62 29.61
N LEU A 554 -5.98 30.54 28.40
CA LEU A 554 -5.59 29.56 27.41
C LEU A 554 -4.41 30.08 26.58
N PRO A 555 -3.43 29.23 26.23
CA PRO A 555 -2.34 29.62 25.36
C PRO A 555 -2.81 29.88 23.93
N THR A 556 -1.93 30.44 23.10
CA THR A 556 -2.15 30.67 21.66
C THR A 556 -1.05 30.01 20.83
N VAL A 557 -1.37 29.60 19.61
CA VAL A 557 -0.42 29.06 18.63
C VAL A 557 -0.78 29.55 17.23
N THR A 558 0.24 29.80 16.39
CA THR A 558 0.07 30.15 14.98
C THR A 558 1.09 29.43 14.11
N ILE A 559 0.70 29.10 12.88
CA ILE A 559 1.60 28.56 11.85
C ILE A 559 2.00 29.71 10.92
N THR A 560 3.29 30.00 10.82
CA THR A 560 3.83 31.09 9.97
C THR A 560 4.30 30.58 8.61
N THR A 561 4.86 29.37 8.56
CA THR A 561 5.24 28.67 7.32
C THR A 561 4.86 27.21 7.46
N PRO A 562 4.24 26.56 6.47
CA PRO A 562 3.94 27.03 5.11
C PRO A 562 2.78 28.03 5.01
N ALA A 563 2.73 28.80 3.91
CA ALA A 563 1.58 29.64 3.58
C ALA A 563 0.40 28.81 3.05
N ALA A 564 -0.84 29.29 3.24
CA ALA A 564 -2.03 28.60 2.77
C ALA A 564 -2.02 28.38 1.24
N ASN A 565 -2.40 27.17 0.82
CA ASN A 565 -2.47 26.66 -0.54
C ASN A 565 -1.13 26.57 -1.28
N ALA A 566 -0.01 26.69 -0.58
CA ALA A 566 1.28 26.53 -1.21
C ALA A 566 1.52 25.05 -1.63
N ARG A 567 2.35 24.87 -2.67
CA ARG A 567 2.57 23.60 -3.37
C ARG A 567 4.04 23.21 -3.29
N TRP A 568 4.32 21.96 -2.95
CA TRP A 568 5.67 21.41 -2.83
C TRP A 568 5.83 20.13 -3.65
N SER A 569 7.06 19.85 -4.07
CA SER A 569 7.47 18.58 -4.69
C SER A 569 8.27 17.68 -3.72
N ASN A 570 8.53 18.15 -2.49
CA ASN A 570 9.27 17.40 -1.48
C ASN A 570 8.29 16.71 -0.53
N HIS A 571 8.60 15.47 -0.16
CA HIS A 571 7.81 14.69 0.79
C HIS A 571 7.90 15.25 2.22
N VAL A 572 9.06 15.78 2.63
CA VAL A 572 9.28 16.37 3.97
C VAL A 572 9.44 17.89 3.84
N ILE A 573 8.74 18.64 4.69
CA ILE A 573 8.87 20.09 4.78
C ILE A 573 9.07 20.55 6.23
N THR A 574 9.75 21.69 6.39
CA THR A 574 9.83 22.40 7.68
C THR A 574 8.60 23.28 7.87
N VAL A 575 7.89 23.06 8.97
CA VAL A 575 6.83 23.92 9.48
C VAL A 575 7.41 24.82 10.55
N THR A 576 7.03 26.10 10.55
CA THR A 576 7.43 27.07 11.56
C THR A 576 6.22 27.82 12.08
N GLY A 577 6.28 28.28 13.33
CA GLY A 577 5.21 29.06 13.94
C GLY A 577 5.64 29.82 15.17
N THR A 578 4.65 30.43 15.82
CA THR A 578 4.81 31.11 17.13
C THR A 578 3.77 30.58 18.11
N ALA A 579 4.09 30.63 19.40
CA ALA A 579 3.13 30.36 20.47
C ALA A 579 3.34 31.38 21.60
N ALA A 580 2.28 31.69 22.33
CA ALA A 580 2.33 32.64 23.44
C ALA A 580 1.29 32.33 24.51
N ASP A 581 1.65 32.63 25.75
CA ASP A 581 0.79 32.52 26.93
C ASP A 581 1.15 33.63 27.95
N ASN A 582 0.32 33.87 28.97
CA ASN A 582 0.64 34.75 30.09
C ASN A 582 1.67 34.15 31.05
N ASN A 583 1.83 32.83 31.02
CA ASN A 583 2.82 32.04 31.76
C ASN A 583 3.75 31.28 30.78
N ILE A 584 4.34 30.15 31.22
CA ILE A 584 5.30 29.35 30.45
C ILE A 584 4.55 28.27 29.64
N LEU A 585 4.98 28.06 28.40
CA LEU A 585 4.50 26.98 27.53
C LEU A 585 5.24 25.68 27.84
N ASP A 586 4.49 24.58 27.88
CA ASP A 586 4.97 23.21 28.07
C ASP A 586 5.43 22.62 26.74
N ASP A 587 4.53 22.56 25.74
CA ASP A 587 4.83 22.03 24.42
C ASP A 587 4.08 22.71 23.27
N VAL A 588 4.53 22.39 22.04
CA VAL A 588 3.80 22.62 20.80
C VAL A 588 3.85 21.35 19.98
N VAL A 589 2.69 20.79 19.68
CA VAL A 589 2.55 19.59 18.84
C VAL A 589 2.03 19.95 17.46
N VAL A 590 2.57 19.29 16.44
CA VAL A 590 2.22 19.49 15.02
C VAL A 590 1.84 18.16 14.39
N TRP A 591 0.79 18.14 13.58
CA TRP A 591 0.38 16.94 12.86
C TRP A 591 -0.14 17.27 11.46
N VAL A 592 -0.18 16.27 10.58
CA VAL A 592 -0.61 16.42 9.18
C VAL A 592 -1.74 15.44 8.89
N ASN A 593 -2.88 15.94 8.40
CA ASN A 593 -4.06 15.15 8.00
C ASN A 593 -4.62 14.21 9.10
N GLY A 594 -4.40 14.52 10.38
CA GLY A 594 -4.75 13.61 11.47
C GLY A 594 -3.74 12.47 11.71
N GLY A 595 -2.51 12.59 11.18
CA GLY A 595 -1.39 11.70 11.52
C GLY A 595 -0.83 11.93 12.93
N PRO A 596 0.26 11.26 13.31
CA PRO A 596 0.81 11.32 14.66
C PRO A 596 1.22 12.75 15.05
N PHE A 597 1.06 13.06 16.34
CA PHE A 597 1.58 14.30 16.91
C PHE A 597 3.12 14.26 16.91
N LEU A 598 3.71 15.30 16.34
CA LEU A 598 5.14 15.54 16.31
C LEU A 598 5.45 16.69 17.25
N GLU A 599 6.36 16.44 18.20
CA GLU A 599 6.88 17.48 19.08
C GLU A 599 7.67 18.52 18.29
N ALA A 600 7.29 19.78 18.42
CA ALA A 600 8.01 20.88 17.79
C ALA A 600 9.29 21.19 18.58
N THR A 601 10.35 21.52 17.86
CA THR A 601 11.59 22.03 18.46
C THR A 601 11.37 23.48 18.92
N PRO A 602 11.58 23.78 20.21
CA PRO A 602 11.39 25.13 20.74
C PRO A 602 12.52 26.07 20.29
N GLY A 603 12.14 27.27 19.89
CA GLY A 603 13.01 28.45 19.85
C GLY A 603 12.56 29.43 20.94
N ASN A 604 13.47 29.82 21.82
CA ASN A 604 13.22 30.79 22.89
C ASN A 604 11.91 30.50 23.66
N ASN A 605 11.84 29.35 24.33
CA ASN A 605 10.69 28.89 25.13
C ASN A 605 9.37 28.91 24.33
N PHE A 606 9.37 28.29 23.15
CA PHE A 606 8.23 28.18 22.22
C PHE A 606 7.65 29.49 21.67
N SER A 607 8.23 30.65 22.00
CA SER A 607 7.86 31.92 21.35
C SER A 607 8.03 31.85 19.82
N ASN A 608 8.98 31.03 19.36
CA ASN A 608 9.01 30.47 18.03
C ASN A 608 9.22 28.95 18.09
N TRP A 609 8.75 28.20 17.09
CA TRP A 609 8.89 26.75 17.06
C TRP A 609 9.04 26.23 15.64
N THR A 610 9.66 25.06 15.48
CA THR A 610 9.83 24.39 14.19
C THR A 610 9.53 22.90 14.27
N ALA A 611 8.92 22.31 13.24
CA ALA A 611 8.70 20.87 13.13
C ALA A 611 9.00 20.38 11.70
N GLN A 612 9.63 19.21 11.55
CA GLN A 612 9.72 18.51 10.27
C GLN A 612 8.48 17.65 10.10
N VAL A 613 7.71 17.87 9.03
CA VAL A 613 6.50 17.10 8.77
C VAL A 613 6.53 16.45 7.40
N SER A 614 6.05 15.21 7.32
CA SER A 614 5.89 14.48 6.08
C SER A 614 4.51 14.74 5.48
N LEU A 615 4.48 15.21 4.24
CA LEU A 615 3.26 15.45 3.47
C LEU A 615 2.85 14.19 2.71
N TRP A 616 1.55 13.95 2.66
CA TRP A 616 0.94 12.93 1.82
C TRP A 616 0.74 13.46 0.40
N PRO A 617 0.87 12.64 -0.66
CA PRO A 617 0.58 13.10 -2.02
C PRO A 617 -0.83 13.72 -2.12
N GLY A 618 -0.94 14.90 -2.72
CA GLY A 618 -2.18 15.65 -2.83
C GLY A 618 -2.36 16.71 -1.75
N SER A 619 -3.62 16.96 -1.37
CA SER A 619 -3.97 18.01 -0.40
C SER A 619 -3.64 17.58 1.03
N ASN A 620 -2.95 18.44 1.76
CA ASN A 620 -2.61 18.24 3.17
C ASN A 620 -3.17 19.37 4.03
N VAL A 621 -3.55 19.06 5.27
CA VAL A 621 -3.86 20.03 6.33
C VAL A 621 -2.83 19.81 7.43
N ILE A 622 -1.99 20.81 7.66
CA ILE A 622 -1.04 20.83 8.77
C ILE A 622 -1.72 21.57 9.90
N SER A 623 -1.73 20.96 11.07
CA SER A 623 -2.36 21.50 12.27
C SER A 623 -1.34 21.60 13.41
N ALA A 624 -1.51 22.59 14.28
CA ALA A 624 -0.65 22.81 15.44
C ALA A 624 -1.48 23.21 16.67
N GLN A 625 -1.07 22.74 17.84
CA GLN A 625 -1.66 23.07 19.14
C GLN A 625 -0.54 23.28 20.16
N SER A 626 -0.70 24.27 21.04
CA SER A 626 0.20 24.53 22.17
C SER A 626 -0.48 24.17 23.49
N ARG A 627 0.33 23.76 24.47
CA ARG A 627 -0.09 23.51 25.86
C ARG A 627 0.73 24.38 26.81
N ASP A 628 0.09 24.95 27.82
CA ASP A 628 0.80 25.62 28.91
C ASP A 628 1.24 24.62 29.98
N TRP A 629 2.07 25.09 30.92
CA TRP A 629 2.55 24.28 32.05
C TRP A 629 1.44 23.78 33.00
N PHE A 630 0.24 24.37 32.92
CA PHE A 630 -0.91 24.02 33.74
C PHE A 630 -1.90 23.09 33.01
N GLY A 631 -1.59 22.68 31.78
CA GLY A 631 -2.36 21.76 30.97
C GLY A 631 -3.46 22.41 30.11
N ASN A 632 -3.58 23.74 30.11
CA ASN A 632 -4.51 24.44 29.23
C ASN A 632 -4.03 24.34 27.77
N ARG A 633 -4.96 24.12 26.85
CA ARG A 633 -4.67 23.93 25.43
C ARG A 633 -5.17 25.10 24.60
N SER A 634 -4.39 25.50 23.62
CA SER A 634 -4.79 26.51 22.65
C SER A 634 -5.81 25.96 21.65
N ALA A 635 -6.51 26.87 20.95
CA ALA A 635 -7.25 26.51 19.77
C ALA A 635 -6.30 25.98 18.67
N ILE A 636 -6.77 25.02 17.87
CA ILE A 636 -5.97 24.40 16.81
C ILE A 636 -5.74 25.41 15.68
N ALA A 637 -4.48 25.74 15.40
CA ALA A 637 -4.09 26.43 14.18
C ALA A 637 -4.01 25.43 13.03
N SER A 638 -4.42 25.80 11.81
CA SER A 638 -4.35 24.90 10.66
C SER A 638 -4.04 25.63 9.36
N VAL A 639 -3.23 25.01 8.50
CA VAL A 639 -2.92 25.49 7.15
C VAL A 639 -3.04 24.37 6.13
N LYS A 640 -3.74 24.65 5.02
CA LYS A 640 -3.89 23.70 3.92
C LYS A 640 -2.74 23.88 2.92
N VAL A 641 -2.08 22.81 2.50
CA VAL A 641 -1.00 22.80 1.50
C VAL A 641 -1.20 21.65 0.50
N SER A 642 -0.36 21.54 -0.53
CA SER A 642 -0.40 20.40 -1.45
C SER A 642 0.99 19.86 -1.78
N TYR A 643 1.15 18.54 -1.73
CA TYR A 643 2.34 17.84 -2.20
C TYR A 643 2.06 17.23 -3.57
N VAL A 644 2.79 17.67 -4.60
CA VAL A 644 2.61 17.23 -5.98
C VAL A 644 3.69 16.23 -6.36
N ILE A 645 3.27 15.06 -6.86
CA ILE A 645 4.19 14.07 -7.43
C ILE A 645 4.56 14.51 -8.84
N THR A 646 5.85 14.50 -9.15
CA THR A 646 6.35 14.85 -10.48
C THR A 646 7.04 13.65 -11.14
N GLY A 647 6.95 13.57 -12.47
CA GLY A 647 7.59 12.54 -13.29
C GLY A 647 8.28 13.16 -14.50
N THR A 648 9.21 12.43 -15.12
CA THR A 648 9.97 12.92 -16.28
C THR A 648 9.31 12.51 -17.60
N LEU A 649 9.05 13.48 -18.47
CA LEU A 649 8.54 13.31 -19.83
C LEU A 649 9.70 13.29 -20.83
N THR A 650 9.78 12.23 -21.62
CA THR A 650 10.71 12.11 -22.74
C THR A 650 9.96 12.32 -24.05
N LEU A 651 10.41 13.27 -24.87
CA LEU A 651 9.83 13.56 -26.18
C LEU A 651 10.84 13.23 -27.29
N LEU A 652 10.42 12.40 -28.23
CA LEU A 652 11.23 11.93 -29.34
C LEU A 652 10.54 12.26 -30.69
N THR A 653 11.33 12.39 -31.75
CA THR A 653 10.82 12.47 -33.12
C THR A 653 11.38 11.34 -33.96
N ASN A 654 10.58 10.87 -34.91
CA ASN A 654 11.00 9.94 -35.96
C ASN A 654 10.63 10.57 -37.31
N GLY A 655 11.64 10.92 -38.11
CA GLY A 655 11.45 11.72 -39.31
C GLY A 655 11.55 13.24 -39.08
N PRO A 656 11.47 14.04 -40.15
CA PRO A 656 11.71 15.48 -40.10
C PRO A 656 10.52 16.27 -39.54
N GLY A 657 10.68 16.74 -38.30
CA GLY A 657 9.71 17.58 -37.60
C GLY A 657 10.20 17.93 -36.20
N THR A 658 9.41 18.73 -35.48
CA THR A 658 9.68 19.11 -34.09
C THR A 658 8.44 18.90 -33.23
N ILE A 659 8.62 18.91 -31.91
CA ILE A 659 7.53 18.88 -30.93
C ILE A 659 7.55 20.19 -30.17
N THR A 660 6.44 20.93 -30.22
CA THR A 660 6.20 22.08 -29.34
C THR A 660 5.43 21.64 -28.11
N ARG A 661 5.78 22.22 -26.97
CA ARG A 661 5.06 22.05 -25.71
C ARG A 661 4.05 23.18 -25.61
N ASN A 662 2.78 22.84 -25.44
CA ASN A 662 1.74 23.84 -25.19
C ASN A 662 1.46 23.76 -23.69
N ASN A 663 1.44 24.88 -22.98
CA ASN A 663 1.10 25.00 -21.55
C ASN A 663 2.11 24.51 -20.50
N PHE A 664 3.29 24.01 -20.90
CA PHE A 664 4.33 23.60 -19.95
C PHE A 664 5.75 23.82 -20.46
N THR A 665 6.70 23.90 -19.52
CA THR A 665 8.14 24.01 -19.77
C THR A 665 8.88 22.93 -18.98
N GLY A 666 10.07 22.55 -19.46
CA GLY A 666 10.85 21.47 -18.85
C GLY A 666 10.34 20.07 -19.19
N ASN A 667 10.92 19.08 -18.50
CA ASN A 667 10.59 17.66 -18.66
C ASN A 667 10.00 17.06 -17.38
N THR A 668 10.11 17.73 -16.23
CA THR A 668 9.55 17.25 -14.96
C THR A 668 8.17 17.87 -14.77
N LEU A 669 7.14 17.04 -14.83
CA LEU A 669 5.73 17.45 -14.85
C LEU A 669 4.94 16.74 -13.77
N GLU A 670 3.84 17.34 -13.31
CA GLU A 670 3.00 16.75 -12.28
C GLU A 670 2.24 15.54 -12.81
N VAL A 671 2.39 14.40 -12.15
CA VAL A 671 1.70 13.15 -12.51
C VAL A 671 0.19 13.32 -12.30
N GLY A 672 -0.61 12.81 -13.24
CA GLY A 672 -2.07 12.91 -13.24
C GLY A 672 -2.63 14.20 -13.87
N GLN A 673 -1.78 15.20 -14.17
CA GLN A 673 -2.21 16.40 -14.89
C GLN A 673 -2.22 16.20 -16.40
N ASN A 674 -3.10 16.93 -17.09
CA ASN A 674 -3.19 16.89 -18.54
C ASN A 674 -2.29 17.94 -19.19
N TYR A 675 -1.40 17.48 -20.05
CA TYR A 675 -0.49 18.33 -20.82
C TYR A 675 -0.71 18.13 -22.31
N THR A 676 -0.43 19.17 -23.09
CA THR A 676 -0.61 19.11 -24.54
C THR A 676 0.71 19.34 -25.25
N VAL A 677 1.08 18.40 -26.11
CA VAL A 677 2.19 18.57 -27.07
C VAL A 677 1.61 18.71 -28.48
N THR A 678 2.31 19.45 -29.34
CA THR A 678 1.94 19.58 -30.75
C THR A 678 3.11 19.19 -31.62
N ALA A 679 2.88 18.23 -32.51
CA ALA A 679 3.83 17.85 -33.53
C ALA A 679 3.77 18.89 -34.65
N VAL A 680 4.92 19.44 -35.01
CA VAL A 680 5.08 20.42 -36.08
C VAL A 680 5.93 19.77 -37.18
N PRO A 681 5.30 19.28 -38.26
CA PRO A 681 6.03 18.72 -39.39
C PRO A 681 6.95 19.76 -40.01
N ALA A 682 8.13 19.34 -40.49
CA ALA A 682 8.96 20.19 -41.34
C ALA A 682 8.27 20.48 -42.68
N ALA A 683 8.71 21.51 -43.41
CA ALA A 683 8.17 21.81 -44.73
C ALA A 683 8.21 20.56 -45.64
N GLY A 684 7.09 20.29 -46.34
CA GLY A 684 6.92 19.10 -47.17
C GLY A 684 6.54 17.81 -46.44
N ASN A 685 6.43 17.80 -45.11
CA ASN A 685 6.09 16.60 -44.34
C ASN A 685 4.73 16.72 -43.65
N ARG A 686 4.18 15.57 -43.23
CA ARG A 686 2.96 15.46 -42.43
C ARG A 686 3.22 14.60 -41.19
N LEU A 687 2.41 14.80 -40.14
CA LEU A 687 2.35 13.85 -39.03
C LEU A 687 1.66 12.56 -39.50
N VAL A 688 2.25 11.41 -39.17
CA VAL A 688 1.61 10.11 -39.31
C VAL A 688 0.82 9.78 -38.04
N ASN A 689 1.49 9.78 -36.89
CA ASN A 689 0.88 9.53 -35.58
C ASN A 689 1.84 9.87 -34.43
N TRP A 690 1.32 9.80 -33.22
CA TRP A 690 2.04 9.73 -31.96
C TRP A 690 2.09 8.27 -31.49
N THR A 691 3.25 7.83 -31.01
CA THR A 691 3.42 6.55 -30.31
C THR A 691 3.97 6.75 -28.91
N ASP A 692 3.73 5.78 -28.02
CA ASP A 692 4.34 5.73 -26.69
C ASP A 692 5.70 5.00 -26.69
N GLY A 693 6.27 4.75 -25.51
CA GLY A 693 7.53 4.03 -25.35
C GLY A 693 7.51 2.55 -25.76
N SER A 694 6.32 1.97 -25.95
CA SER A 694 6.12 0.60 -26.45
C SER A 694 5.81 0.53 -27.95
N ASP A 695 5.94 1.67 -28.64
CA ASP A 695 5.56 1.88 -30.04
C ASP A 695 4.06 1.71 -30.33
N ALA A 696 3.19 1.72 -29.31
CA ALA A 696 1.75 1.70 -29.49
C ALA A 696 1.25 3.08 -29.96
N VAL A 697 0.32 3.11 -30.93
CA VAL A 697 -0.25 4.36 -31.47
C VAL A 697 -1.23 4.96 -30.47
N VAL A 698 -0.94 6.16 -29.99
CA VAL A 698 -1.75 6.87 -28.98
C VAL A 698 -2.60 8.00 -29.56
N SER A 699 -2.20 8.58 -30.70
CA SER A 699 -3.00 9.59 -31.40
C SER A 699 -2.56 9.75 -32.85
N ALA A 700 -3.48 10.14 -33.74
CA ALA A 700 -3.17 10.56 -35.11
C ALA A 700 -3.25 12.09 -35.30
N THR A 701 -3.60 12.85 -34.26
CA THR A 701 -3.78 14.30 -34.33
C THR A 701 -2.49 15.05 -34.01
N ALA A 702 -2.26 16.19 -34.67
CA ALA A 702 -1.06 17.01 -34.46
C ALA A 702 -0.90 17.45 -32.99
N ALA A 703 -1.98 17.99 -32.41
CA ALA A 703 -2.06 18.23 -30.98
C ALA A 703 -2.51 16.95 -30.26
N TYR A 704 -1.72 16.52 -29.27
CA TYR A 704 -2.03 15.38 -28.43
C TYR A 704 -2.03 15.81 -26.97
N THR A 705 -3.17 15.62 -26.30
CA THR A 705 -3.32 15.81 -24.87
C THR A 705 -3.20 14.46 -24.18
N PHE A 706 -2.26 14.36 -23.25
CA PHE A 706 -2.01 13.17 -22.47
C PHE A 706 -2.07 13.48 -20.98
N THR A 707 -2.44 12.48 -20.19
CA THR A 707 -2.29 12.53 -18.74
C THR A 707 -0.87 12.11 -18.40
N MET A 708 -0.15 12.93 -17.64
CA MET A 708 1.22 12.63 -17.26
C MET A 708 1.27 11.42 -16.33
N ILE A 709 2.17 10.49 -16.63
CA ILE A 709 2.56 9.37 -15.75
C ILE A 709 4.07 9.39 -15.54
N SER A 710 4.57 8.63 -14.57
CA SER A 710 6.02 8.55 -14.34
C SER A 710 6.73 7.95 -15.56
N ASN A 711 7.88 8.52 -15.92
CA ASN A 711 8.74 8.08 -17.04
C ASN A 711 8.05 7.98 -18.41
N LEU A 712 7.01 8.78 -18.64
CA LEU A 712 6.27 8.80 -19.91
C LEU A 712 7.18 9.15 -21.09
N THR A 713 7.16 8.33 -22.14
CA THR A 713 7.83 8.62 -23.41
C THR A 713 6.79 8.77 -24.52
N LEU A 714 6.89 9.85 -25.29
CA LEU A 714 6.07 10.10 -26.47
C LEU A 714 6.94 10.36 -27.70
N ARG A 715 6.59 9.74 -28.82
CA ARG A 715 7.29 9.87 -30.09
C ARG A 715 6.34 10.40 -31.17
N ALA A 716 6.70 11.51 -31.83
CA ALA A 716 5.99 11.99 -33.01
C ALA A 716 6.61 11.39 -34.28
N ASN A 717 5.82 10.67 -35.07
CA ASN A 717 6.27 10.02 -36.30
C ASN A 717 5.84 10.83 -37.53
N PHE A 718 6.79 11.30 -38.33
CA PHE A 718 6.57 12.12 -39.52
C PHE A 718 6.89 11.36 -40.80
N ALA A 719 6.18 11.69 -41.89
CA ALA A 719 6.44 11.18 -43.23
C ALA A 719 6.22 12.28 -44.28
N ASP A 720 6.68 12.04 -45.51
CA ASP A 720 6.51 12.95 -46.63
C ASP A 720 5.03 13.26 -46.90
N GLY A 721 4.68 14.52 -47.09
CA GLY A 721 3.29 14.98 -47.22
C GLY A 721 2.96 15.54 -48.60
N VAL A 722 3.93 15.60 -49.50
CA VAL A 722 3.73 16.14 -50.85
C VAL A 722 3.29 14.99 -51.76
N ALA A 723 2.30 15.25 -52.61
CA ALA A 723 1.84 14.26 -53.58
C ALA A 723 2.70 14.32 -54.86
N PRO A 724 2.97 13.17 -55.51
CA PRO A 724 3.62 13.14 -56.80
C PRO A 724 2.88 13.93 -57.87
N THR A 725 3.63 14.33 -58.90
CA THR A 725 3.09 14.85 -60.16
C THR A 725 3.18 13.78 -61.24
N LEU A 726 2.18 13.71 -62.13
CA LEU A 726 2.17 12.78 -63.26
C LEU A 726 1.62 13.47 -64.52
N THR A 727 2.22 13.16 -65.66
CA THR A 727 1.77 13.60 -67.00
C THR A 727 1.75 12.42 -67.96
N ILE A 728 0.67 12.29 -68.75
CA ILE A 728 0.61 11.36 -69.89
C ILE A 728 1.16 12.12 -71.10
N THR A 729 2.24 11.61 -71.70
CA THR A 729 2.89 12.25 -72.87
C THR A 729 2.51 11.59 -74.19
N ASN A 730 2.12 10.31 -74.14
CA ASN A 730 1.58 9.60 -75.30
C ASN A 730 0.54 8.56 -74.83
N PRO A 731 -0.66 8.51 -75.43
CA PRO A 731 -1.17 9.37 -76.51
C PRO A 731 -1.49 10.80 -76.03
N VAL A 732 -1.67 11.72 -76.97
CA VAL A 732 -2.17 13.08 -76.71
C VAL A 732 -3.67 13.18 -76.96
N ALA A 733 -4.32 14.18 -76.37
CA ALA A 733 -5.77 14.35 -76.49
C ALA A 733 -6.22 14.48 -77.95
N ASN A 734 -7.28 13.75 -78.31
CA ASN A 734 -7.86 13.66 -79.65
C ASN A 734 -6.92 13.09 -80.73
N GLN A 735 -5.78 12.51 -80.35
CA GLN A 735 -4.91 11.81 -81.29
C GLN A 735 -5.68 10.67 -81.98
N ARG A 736 -5.42 10.48 -83.27
CA ARG A 736 -5.92 9.33 -84.03
C ARG A 736 -4.78 8.38 -84.31
N VAL A 737 -4.94 7.11 -83.96
CA VAL A 737 -3.92 6.04 -84.16
C VAL A 737 -4.50 4.92 -85.01
N SER A 738 -3.67 4.23 -85.78
CA SER A 738 -4.09 3.17 -86.72
C SER A 738 -3.64 1.76 -86.33
N SER A 739 -3.05 1.60 -85.14
CA SER A 739 -2.57 0.31 -84.60
C SER A 739 -3.41 -0.10 -83.38
N ALA A 740 -3.77 -1.39 -83.30
CA ALA A 740 -4.45 -1.96 -82.13
C ALA A 740 -3.54 -2.04 -80.91
N LEU A 741 -2.22 -2.09 -81.07
CA LEU A 741 -1.26 -2.02 -79.97
C LEU A 741 -0.75 -0.59 -79.86
N ALA A 742 -0.88 -0.01 -78.68
CA ALA A 742 -0.33 1.30 -78.36
C ALA A 742 0.51 1.24 -77.07
N MET A 743 1.57 2.03 -77.07
CA MET A 743 2.38 2.26 -75.89
C MET A 743 1.89 3.53 -75.20
N ILE A 744 1.25 3.37 -74.05
CA ILE A 744 0.92 4.49 -73.18
C ILE A 744 2.17 4.88 -72.43
N GLN A 745 2.50 6.17 -72.39
CA GLN A 745 3.74 6.68 -71.83
C GLN A 745 3.49 7.99 -71.09
N GLY A 746 4.34 8.25 -70.11
CA GLY A 746 4.31 9.50 -69.38
C GLY A 746 5.51 9.70 -68.48
N THR A 747 5.47 10.78 -67.73
CA THR A 747 6.46 11.11 -66.71
C THR A 747 5.80 11.26 -65.35
N ALA A 748 6.54 10.97 -64.28
CA ALA A 748 6.14 11.31 -62.93
C ALA A 748 7.35 11.77 -62.10
N SER A 749 7.09 12.66 -61.14
CA SER A 749 8.13 13.23 -60.28
C SER A 749 7.56 13.61 -58.92
N ASP A 750 8.40 13.47 -57.90
CA ASP A 750 8.09 13.78 -56.51
C ASP A 750 9.37 14.16 -55.74
N ASN A 751 9.27 14.88 -54.62
CA ASN A 751 10.42 15.29 -53.79
C ASN A 751 11.04 14.14 -52.99
N ALA A 752 10.25 13.15 -52.57
CA ALA A 752 10.74 11.92 -51.90
C ALA A 752 10.84 10.74 -52.88
N GLY A 753 10.29 10.90 -54.09
CA GLY A 753 10.42 9.96 -55.20
C GLY A 753 9.17 9.11 -55.40
N VAL A 754 8.95 8.71 -56.65
CA VAL A 754 7.77 7.92 -57.05
C VAL A 754 8.08 6.43 -56.93
N THR A 755 7.21 5.69 -56.25
CA THR A 755 7.36 4.24 -56.04
C THR A 755 6.53 3.44 -57.06
N GLU A 756 5.35 3.93 -57.43
CA GLU A 756 4.43 3.22 -58.33
C GLU A 756 3.73 4.18 -59.29
N VAL A 757 3.43 3.71 -60.50
CA VAL A 757 2.53 4.40 -61.43
C VAL A 757 1.46 3.42 -61.87
N TRP A 758 0.20 3.78 -61.67
CA TRP A 758 -0.96 2.97 -62.02
C TRP A 758 -1.70 3.60 -63.19
N LEU A 759 -2.17 2.77 -64.13
CA LEU A 759 -3.01 3.21 -65.24
C LEU A 759 -4.13 2.23 -65.54
N LYS A 760 -5.19 2.70 -66.18
CA LYS A 760 -6.23 1.86 -66.77
C LYS A 760 -6.65 2.39 -68.13
N LEU A 761 -7.07 1.49 -69.01
CA LEU A 761 -7.61 1.78 -70.33
C LEU A 761 -9.12 1.53 -70.31
N ASN A 762 -9.92 2.48 -70.77
CA ASN A 762 -11.39 2.39 -70.77
C ASN A 762 -11.93 1.98 -69.38
N ASN A 763 -12.81 0.99 -69.34
CA ASN A 763 -13.36 0.46 -68.09
C ASN A 763 -12.60 -0.75 -67.54
N GLU A 764 -11.36 -0.96 -67.99
CA GLU A 764 -10.51 -2.05 -67.49
C GLU A 764 -10.00 -1.77 -66.07
N PRO A 765 -9.56 -2.81 -65.35
CA PRO A 765 -8.89 -2.67 -64.05
C PRO A 765 -7.63 -1.81 -64.11
N TRP A 766 -7.22 -1.28 -62.95
CA TRP A 766 -5.93 -0.60 -62.80
C TRP A 766 -4.77 -1.59 -62.91
N GLU A 767 -3.77 -1.24 -63.68
CA GLU A 767 -2.55 -2.00 -63.89
C GLU A 767 -1.31 -1.16 -63.57
N LEU A 768 -0.25 -1.84 -63.12
CA LEU A 768 1.03 -1.21 -62.83
C LEU A 768 1.80 -0.91 -64.13
N GLY A 769 2.23 0.34 -64.28
CA GLY A 769 3.12 0.80 -65.34
C GLY A 769 4.56 0.31 -65.14
N HIS A 770 5.33 0.29 -66.23
CA HIS A 770 6.75 -0.04 -66.20
C HIS A 770 7.59 1.23 -66.03
N GLY A 771 8.35 1.30 -64.93
CA GLY A 771 9.14 2.48 -64.54
C GLY A 771 8.31 3.50 -63.74
N THR A 772 9.00 4.39 -63.02
CA THR A 772 8.36 5.37 -62.12
C THR A 772 8.57 6.82 -62.57
N MET A 773 9.77 7.20 -63.01
CA MET A 773 10.03 8.55 -63.53
C MET A 773 9.63 8.73 -64.99
N ASN A 774 10.04 7.79 -65.85
CA ASN A 774 9.60 7.67 -67.23
C ASN A 774 8.84 6.35 -67.32
N TRP A 775 7.53 6.42 -67.23
CA TRP A 775 6.68 5.24 -67.13
C TRP A 775 6.04 4.92 -68.48
N HIS A 776 5.80 3.64 -68.73
CA HIS A 776 5.13 3.19 -69.95
C HIS A 776 4.37 1.88 -69.74
N ARG A 777 3.40 1.60 -70.60
CA ARG A 777 2.64 0.35 -70.61
C ARG A 777 2.10 0.04 -72.01
N PRO A 778 2.45 -1.12 -72.59
CA PRO A 778 1.80 -1.59 -73.81
C PRO A 778 0.36 -2.02 -73.48
N THR A 779 -0.60 -1.55 -74.27
CA THR A 779 -2.02 -1.90 -74.13
C THR A 779 -2.64 -2.16 -75.51
N THR A 780 -3.71 -2.97 -75.50
CA THR A 780 -4.49 -3.28 -76.70
C THR A 780 -5.73 -2.37 -76.74
N LEU A 781 -5.88 -1.60 -77.80
CA LEU A 781 -6.94 -0.63 -78.00
C LEU A 781 -8.21 -1.28 -78.57
N THR A 782 -9.36 -0.78 -78.16
CA THR A 782 -10.65 -1.10 -78.79
C THR A 782 -10.92 -0.15 -79.96
N PRO A 783 -11.44 -0.61 -81.11
CA PRO A 783 -11.83 0.29 -82.20
C PRO A 783 -12.73 1.42 -81.71
N GLY A 784 -12.45 2.66 -82.13
CA GLY A 784 -13.17 3.86 -81.71
C GLY A 784 -12.48 4.64 -80.58
N LEU A 785 -13.28 5.31 -79.75
CA LEU A 785 -12.78 6.17 -78.67
C LEU A 785 -12.18 5.32 -77.53
N ASN A 786 -10.93 5.58 -77.20
CA ASN A 786 -10.24 5.03 -76.05
C ASN A 786 -9.92 6.14 -75.06
N THR A 787 -9.96 5.83 -73.78
CA THR A 787 -9.59 6.75 -72.70
C THR A 787 -8.60 6.08 -71.77
N VAL A 788 -7.51 6.76 -71.43
CA VAL A 788 -6.54 6.31 -70.43
C VAL A 788 -6.69 7.17 -69.19
N TRP A 789 -6.61 6.54 -68.02
CA TRP A 789 -6.43 7.20 -66.73
C TRP A 789 -5.12 6.74 -66.11
N ALA A 790 -4.36 7.66 -65.48
CA ALA A 790 -3.12 7.31 -64.80
C ALA A 790 -2.88 8.17 -63.54
N TYR A 791 -2.31 7.59 -62.49
CA TYR A 791 -1.82 8.31 -61.31
C TYR A 791 -0.51 7.70 -60.78
N ALA A 792 0.30 8.51 -60.10
CA ALA A 792 1.54 8.09 -59.44
C ALA A 792 1.34 8.02 -57.93
N GLN A 793 2.08 7.14 -57.25
CA GLN A 793 2.11 7.02 -55.80
C GLN A 793 3.57 6.96 -55.28
N ASP A 794 3.85 7.66 -54.19
CA ASP A 794 5.15 7.62 -53.50
C ASP A 794 5.22 6.52 -52.41
N ALA A 795 6.33 6.48 -51.67
CA ALA A 795 6.53 5.53 -50.57
C ALA A 795 5.73 5.88 -49.30
N ALA A 796 5.28 7.14 -49.15
CA ALA A 796 4.46 7.62 -48.04
C ALA A 796 2.94 7.46 -48.31
N GLY A 797 2.58 6.90 -49.47
CA GLY A 797 1.21 6.64 -49.91
C GLY A 797 0.50 7.84 -50.54
N ASN A 798 1.17 8.99 -50.76
CA ASN A 798 0.53 10.13 -51.41
C ASN A 798 0.33 9.82 -52.90
N ARG A 799 -0.82 10.23 -53.44
CA ARG A 799 -1.19 9.97 -54.84
C ARG A 799 -1.29 11.26 -55.63
N SER A 800 -0.78 11.25 -56.86
CA SER A 800 -0.99 12.35 -57.79
C SER A 800 -2.47 12.51 -58.14
N VAL A 801 -2.84 13.68 -58.67
CA VAL A 801 -4.09 13.82 -59.41
C VAL A 801 -4.10 12.79 -60.55
N THR A 802 -5.25 12.14 -60.76
CA THR A 802 -5.41 11.20 -61.87
C THR A 802 -5.51 11.99 -63.18
N GLN A 803 -4.55 11.79 -64.06
CA GLN A 803 -4.59 12.32 -65.43
C GLN A 803 -5.50 11.47 -66.30
N GLN A 804 -6.14 12.12 -67.28
CA GLN A 804 -7.02 11.47 -68.25
C GLN A 804 -6.73 11.97 -69.66
N VAL A 805 -6.58 11.04 -70.61
CA VAL A 805 -6.43 11.38 -72.04
C VAL A 805 -7.34 10.49 -72.89
N ALA A 806 -8.14 11.12 -73.75
CA ALA A 806 -8.98 10.44 -74.73
C ALA A 806 -8.41 10.57 -76.16
N PHE A 807 -8.43 9.48 -76.92
CA PHE A 807 -7.86 9.37 -78.27
C PHE A 807 -8.61 8.29 -79.06
N THR A 808 -8.53 8.31 -80.39
CA THR A 808 -9.31 7.40 -81.25
C THR A 808 -8.41 6.37 -81.93
N TYR A 809 -8.71 5.09 -81.76
CA TYR A 809 -8.17 4.02 -82.60
C TYR A 809 -9.05 3.88 -83.84
N VAL A 810 -8.52 4.26 -85.01
CA VAL A 810 -9.19 4.14 -86.29
C VAL A 810 -8.82 2.82 -86.96
N VAL A 811 -9.85 2.06 -87.36
CA VAL A 811 -9.66 0.86 -88.18
C VAL A 811 -9.90 1.26 -89.62
N SER A 812 -8.97 0.91 -90.50
CA SER A 812 -9.10 1.19 -91.93
C SER A 812 -9.18 -0.10 -92.75
N GLY A 813 -9.98 -0.08 -93.81
CA GLY A 813 -10.14 -1.18 -94.77
C GLY A 813 -9.91 -0.70 -96.20
N THR A 814 -9.43 -1.59 -97.06
CA THR A 814 -9.24 -1.28 -98.48
C THR A 814 -10.58 -1.31 -99.20
N LEU A 815 -10.96 -0.19 -99.83
CA LEU A 815 -12.14 -0.16 -100.68
C LEU A 815 -11.82 -0.76 -102.05
N VAL A 816 -12.58 -1.76 -102.48
CA VAL A 816 -12.50 -2.29 -103.84
C VAL A 816 -13.66 -1.76 -104.66
N VAL A 817 -13.35 -1.02 -105.72
CA VAL A 817 -14.32 -0.50 -106.68
C VAL A 817 -14.03 -1.12 -108.04
N GLN A 818 -15.03 -1.76 -108.63
CA GLN A 818 -14.95 -2.33 -109.96
C GLN A 818 -15.91 -1.58 -110.88
N THR A 819 -15.45 -1.25 -112.08
CA THR A 819 -16.29 -0.69 -113.14
C THR A 819 -16.60 -1.79 -114.15
N ASN A 820 -17.86 -1.90 -114.56
CA ASN A 820 -18.29 -2.79 -115.64
C ASN A 820 -18.92 -1.92 -116.74
N GLY A 821 -18.13 -1.54 -117.74
CA GLY A 821 -18.52 -0.60 -118.81
C GLY A 821 -17.47 0.51 -119.05
N VAL A 822 -17.76 1.41 -119.99
CA VAL A 822 -16.84 2.49 -120.40
C VAL A 822 -17.22 3.80 -119.68
N GLY A 823 -16.45 4.17 -118.67
CA GLY A 823 -16.71 5.34 -117.83
C GLY A 823 -15.59 5.60 -116.82
N SER A 824 -15.77 6.59 -115.95
CA SER A 824 -14.82 6.96 -114.89
C SER A 824 -15.51 7.09 -113.53
N VAL A 825 -14.73 6.92 -112.46
CA VAL A 825 -15.16 7.17 -111.07
C VAL A 825 -14.24 8.23 -110.47
N THR A 826 -14.83 9.30 -109.95
CA THR A 826 -14.09 10.46 -109.41
C THR A 826 -14.66 10.88 -108.05
N PRO A 827 -13.82 11.06 -107.01
CA PRO A 827 -12.42 10.60 -106.95
C PRO A 827 -12.34 9.06 -107.03
N ASN A 828 -11.25 8.53 -107.59
CA ASN A 828 -11.03 7.09 -107.63
C ASN A 828 -10.46 6.63 -106.28
N LEU A 829 -11.34 6.14 -105.40
CA LEU A 829 -10.95 5.58 -104.10
C LEU A 829 -10.65 4.06 -104.16
N ASN A 830 -10.61 3.47 -105.37
CA ASN A 830 -10.31 2.05 -105.52
C ASN A 830 -8.90 1.72 -105.02
N GLY A 831 -8.79 0.66 -104.22
CA GLY A 831 -7.55 0.21 -103.61
C GLY A 831 -7.03 1.12 -102.49
N GLN A 832 -7.73 2.21 -102.14
CA GLN A 832 -7.32 3.09 -101.05
C GLN A 832 -7.74 2.52 -99.70
N LEU A 833 -6.88 2.71 -98.70
CA LEU A 833 -7.15 2.38 -97.30
C LEU A 833 -8.01 3.48 -96.69
N LEU A 834 -9.28 3.18 -96.44
CA LEU A 834 -10.29 4.12 -95.92
C LEU A 834 -10.70 3.73 -94.51
N GLU A 835 -10.94 4.73 -93.66
CA GLU A 835 -11.39 4.52 -92.29
C GLU A 835 -12.83 3.97 -92.27
N ILE A 836 -13.01 2.84 -91.60
CA ILE A 836 -14.31 2.17 -91.50
C ILE A 836 -15.26 3.04 -90.67
N GLY A 837 -16.47 3.29 -91.18
CA GLY A 837 -17.49 4.10 -90.51
C GLY A 837 -17.45 5.59 -90.84
N LYS A 838 -16.44 6.08 -91.57
CA LYS A 838 -16.43 7.44 -92.11
C LYS A 838 -17.17 7.49 -93.46
N PRO A 839 -18.03 8.49 -93.72
CA PRO A 839 -18.66 8.64 -95.02
C PRO A 839 -17.63 9.09 -96.07
N TYR A 840 -17.65 8.43 -97.22
CA TYR A 840 -16.87 8.79 -98.41
C TYR A 840 -17.83 8.94 -99.58
N GLN A 841 -17.48 9.81 -100.54
CA GLN A 841 -18.29 10.06 -101.72
C GLN A 841 -17.49 9.77 -102.99
N MET A 842 -18.13 9.12 -103.95
CA MET A 842 -17.60 8.92 -105.30
C MET A 842 -18.70 9.14 -106.33
N THR A 843 -18.35 9.70 -107.48
CA THR A 843 -19.30 9.89 -108.59
C THR A 843 -18.85 9.10 -109.81
N ALA A 844 -19.74 8.28 -110.36
CA ALA A 844 -19.52 7.57 -111.62
C ALA A 844 -20.06 8.39 -112.80
N ALA A 845 -19.31 8.46 -113.90
CA ALA A 845 -19.72 9.11 -115.14
C ALA A 845 -19.50 8.16 -116.31
N GLY A 846 -20.51 8.01 -117.17
CA GLY A 846 -20.36 7.30 -118.45
C GLY A 846 -19.53 8.12 -119.44
N LEU A 847 -18.75 7.44 -120.29
CA LEU A 847 -18.12 8.08 -121.44
C LEU A 847 -19.20 8.50 -122.46
N ASN A 848 -18.91 9.45 -123.36
CA ASN A 848 -19.88 9.98 -124.33
C ASN A 848 -20.61 8.84 -125.09
N GLY A 849 -21.95 8.83 -125.01
CA GLY A 849 -22.81 7.76 -125.55
C GLY A 849 -23.18 6.63 -124.57
N PHE A 850 -22.63 6.62 -123.35
CA PHE A 850 -22.95 5.65 -122.29
C PHE A 850 -23.58 6.35 -121.08
N THR A 851 -24.57 5.71 -120.44
CA THR A 851 -25.25 6.24 -119.25
C THR A 851 -24.93 5.38 -118.02
N PHE A 852 -24.70 6.02 -116.87
CA PHE A 852 -24.62 5.32 -115.60
C PHE A 852 -25.95 4.62 -115.28
N THR A 853 -25.90 3.36 -114.85
CA THR A 853 -27.10 2.58 -114.48
C THR A 853 -27.28 2.53 -112.97
N ASN A 854 -26.29 1.98 -112.26
CA ASN A 854 -26.37 1.73 -110.83
C ASN A 854 -25.00 1.47 -110.20
N TRP A 855 -24.91 1.76 -108.90
CA TRP A 855 -23.90 1.22 -108.00
C TRP A 855 -24.39 -0.13 -107.48
N ALA A 856 -23.50 -1.09 -107.31
CA ALA A 856 -23.77 -2.37 -106.65
C ALA A 856 -22.79 -2.55 -105.49
N SER A 857 -23.27 -3.07 -104.35
CA SER A 857 -22.44 -3.32 -103.18
C SER A 857 -22.57 -4.77 -102.72
N ASN A 858 -21.52 -5.28 -102.08
CA ASN A 858 -21.52 -6.59 -101.44
C ASN A 858 -22.10 -6.59 -100.02
N GLN A 859 -22.65 -5.46 -99.55
CA GLN A 859 -23.14 -5.27 -98.16
C GLN A 859 -24.57 -4.69 -98.08
N GLY A 860 -25.29 -4.51 -99.19
CA GLY A 860 -26.65 -3.95 -99.18
C GLY A 860 -27.12 -3.43 -100.54
N PRO A 861 -28.36 -2.89 -100.61
CA PRO A 861 -28.94 -2.40 -101.85
C PRO A 861 -28.13 -1.21 -102.39
N GLY A 862 -27.80 -1.26 -103.67
CA GLY A 862 -27.10 -0.18 -104.36
C GLY A 862 -27.99 1.03 -104.66
N THR A 863 -27.43 2.04 -105.33
CA THR A 863 -28.15 3.28 -105.72
C THR A 863 -28.05 3.51 -107.23
N ASN A 864 -29.14 4.01 -107.83
CA ASN A 864 -29.19 4.41 -109.24
C ASN A 864 -28.81 5.89 -109.44
N ARG A 865 -28.32 6.56 -108.40
CA ARG A 865 -27.73 7.90 -108.51
C ARG A 865 -26.23 7.79 -108.83
N PRO A 866 -25.71 8.61 -109.76
CA PRO A 866 -24.29 8.64 -110.09
C PRO A 866 -23.37 8.88 -108.88
N ALA A 867 -23.82 9.65 -107.88
CA ALA A 867 -23.12 9.84 -106.61
C ALA A 867 -23.48 8.73 -105.60
N LEU A 868 -22.44 8.07 -105.09
CA LEU A 868 -22.49 7.07 -104.01
C LEU A 868 -22.12 7.71 -102.67
#